data_AF-A0AAN7UPC9-F1
#
_entry.id   AF-A0AAN7UPC9-F1
#
_cell.length_a   1.000
_cell.length_b   1.000
_cell.length_c   1.000
_cell.angle_alpha   90.00
_cell.angle_beta   90.00
_cell.angle_gamma   90.00
#
_symmetry.space_group_name_H-M   'P 1'
#
loop_
_entity.id
_entity.type
_entity.pdbx_description
1 polymer ?
#
loop_
_entity_poly.entity_id
_entity_poly.type
_entity_poly.pdbx_seq_one_letter_code
_entity_poly.pdbx_strand_id
1 'polypeptide(L)'
;MITPISVARALPAVLALLATKAIAYPHDRESVDARNSNELVQPVYQALPLGSVKPQGWLKDQFKKSASGLAGNLFNFYRYVKDSQWLGGNSEYSDLHESAGYWFNGLVPLTFGLDDSRLKGQVKFFLDYILAHQQGDGWIGPETMPQTRGLWGRCYIMLGLMQYAQADSSETERIVDAMHRYIELVHSMLQNNFTGLVPKPGDVFDGSGWGPARAHEMHIPLQWLYENYPKNNSDLIWETMDLMIQGSTVFGTDWRNFFVKGTFPEVVYAPRDQAYTWLFTHGVNLAEAIRFPLAIYRTSHDEALKTQTRTAVDLVSKHHKSLAGTIIGDELITDLNPSKGAELCTSAELMFSLSWVYQYLADNDIADWVELTAFNAFPGQIWPDWWSHQYVQQENQPWARNLTVYPEMWEDVSSYGNVFGLEPNYPCCTVNHPQGYSKFLANAFVTTEDGGIAHVFLSPGTVSTTLANNNKVTISTDTNYPFSMDVSYSISADDDFTFYVRIPTWAHPSSTATKASGDSAPISPTNAGLHRFDISKGHSKVSVTLQTEPRVVERANNTAAVYYGPLLYSLALEFNETTRDPVGYDGGSIDPSSTTAQTRDHIIETTDLWNVAIDPSQIKVVSSGIKELANPVWAFGAPPVELRVAATEIEWPIAWDSPADPPLSPQVKGKPFSARFVPFASAQVHMAHFPKVELEAVDLDQ
;
A
#
# COMPACT_ATOMS: atom_id res chain seq x y z
N MET A 1 -5.45 39.97 13.58
CA MET A 1 -4.33 40.52 14.38
C MET A 1 -4.52 40.10 15.83
N ILE A 2 -3.89 38.99 16.22
CA ILE A 2 -3.92 38.46 17.59
C ILE A 2 -2.47 38.11 17.94
N THR A 3 -2.00 38.67 19.04
CA THR A 3 -0.66 38.55 19.63
C THR A 3 -0.46 37.21 20.36
N PRO A 4 0.77 36.68 20.44
CA PRO A 4 1.08 35.40 21.07
C PRO A 4 1.26 35.54 22.59
N ILE A 5 0.82 34.53 23.35
CA ILE A 5 1.10 34.42 24.79
C ILE A 5 2.44 33.72 24.98
N SER A 6 3.31 34.36 25.76
CA SER A 6 4.73 34.03 25.93
C SER A 6 4.98 32.80 26.80
N VAL A 7 5.95 32.01 26.34
CA VAL A 7 6.76 31.06 27.12
C VAL A 7 7.53 31.83 28.22
N ALA A 8 7.27 31.52 29.49
CA ALA A 8 8.23 31.66 30.59
C ALA A 8 7.65 31.15 31.91
N ARG A 9 8.04 29.94 32.32
CA ARG A 9 8.49 29.62 33.69
C ARG A 9 8.88 28.14 33.77
N ALA A 10 10.18 27.92 33.91
CA ALA A 10 10.78 26.63 34.15
C ALA A 10 11.37 26.56 35.57
N LEU A 11 11.15 25.40 36.21
CA LEU A 11 11.90 24.76 37.30
C LEU A 11 11.79 25.30 38.75
N PRO A 12 11.95 24.46 39.81
CA PRO A 12 12.08 22.98 39.86
C PRO A 12 11.28 22.30 41.00
N ALA A 13 10.49 21.26 40.70
CA ALA A 13 9.98 20.31 41.72
C ALA A 13 9.49 18.99 41.11
N VAL A 14 10.30 18.35 40.25
CA VAL A 14 10.05 16.97 39.80
C VAL A 14 11.38 16.22 39.77
N LEU A 15 11.95 16.05 40.96
CA LEU A 15 12.94 15.01 41.22
C LEU A 15 12.42 14.27 42.45
N ALA A 16 12.26 12.95 42.31
CA ALA A 16 11.70 12.02 43.29
C ALA A 16 10.16 11.91 43.32
N LEU A 17 9.55 11.39 42.24
CA LEU A 17 8.34 10.53 42.31
C LEU A 17 7.97 9.92 40.94
N LEU A 18 8.94 9.37 40.20
CA LEU A 18 8.68 8.45 39.08
C LEU A 18 9.68 7.29 39.16
N ALA A 19 9.49 6.44 40.16
CA ALA A 19 10.10 5.14 40.25
C ALA A 19 9.02 4.17 40.71
N THR A 20 8.34 3.54 39.74
CA THR A 20 7.49 2.31 39.79
C THR A 20 6.42 2.43 38.70
N LYS A 21 6.20 1.52 37.75
CA LYS A 21 6.81 0.25 37.34
C LYS A 21 6.70 0.22 35.81
N ALA A 22 7.78 0.46 35.08
CA ALA A 22 7.91 -0.15 33.76
C ALA A 22 8.19 -1.63 34.04
N ILE A 23 7.32 -2.53 33.57
CA ILE A 23 7.71 -3.93 33.39
C ILE A 23 8.64 -3.90 32.19
N ALA A 24 9.91 -3.56 32.45
CA ALA A 24 10.99 -3.85 31.52
C ALA A 24 11.05 -5.37 31.45
N TYR A 25 10.65 -5.93 30.31
CA TYR A 25 11.12 -7.26 29.96
C TYR A 25 12.64 -7.16 29.89
N PRO A 26 13.38 -7.95 30.68
CA PRO A 26 14.80 -8.08 30.45
C PRO A 26 14.95 -8.81 29.12
N HIS A 27 15.11 -8.07 28.03
CA HIS A 27 16.02 -8.55 27.00
C HIS A 27 17.41 -8.38 27.60
N ASP A 28 17.75 -9.38 28.42
CA ASP A 28 19.11 -9.57 28.90
C ASP A 28 20.05 -9.54 27.70
N ARG A 29 21.23 -8.96 27.93
CA ARG A 29 22.40 -8.92 27.05
C ARG A 29 22.94 -10.31 26.66
N GLU A 30 22.14 -11.37 26.74
CA GLU A 30 22.50 -12.75 26.39
C GLU A 30 22.23 -13.11 24.92
N SER A 31 21.73 -12.21 24.07
CA SER A 31 21.57 -12.49 22.62
C SER A 31 22.82 -12.23 21.78
N VAL A 32 23.97 -11.87 22.38
CA VAL A 32 25.22 -11.66 21.62
C VAL A 32 25.90 -12.99 21.21
N ASP A 33 25.45 -14.13 21.74
CA ASP A 33 26.05 -15.46 21.51
C ASP A 33 25.28 -16.39 20.55
N ALA A 34 24.48 -15.83 19.63
CA ALA A 34 23.93 -16.56 18.49
C ALA A 34 24.39 -16.00 17.14
N ARG A 35 25.66 -15.59 17.01
CA ARG A 35 26.31 -15.34 15.69
C ARG A 35 26.65 -16.67 14.97
N ASN A 36 25.69 -17.58 14.87
CA ASN A 36 25.95 -18.91 14.32
C ASN A 36 25.87 -18.95 12.78
N SER A 37 25.43 -17.89 12.10
CA SER A 37 25.50 -17.79 10.64
C SER A 37 25.68 -16.34 10.15
N ASN A 38 26.54 -16.14 9.16
CA ASN A 38 26.66 -14.90 8.36
C ASN A 38 25.70 -14.97 7.16
N GLU A 39 24.51 -15.53 7.34
CA GLU A 39 23.52 -15.72 6.27
C GLU A 39 22.21 -15.08 6.71
N LEU A 40 21.50 -14.45 5.77
CA LEU A 40 20.17 -13.92 6.02
C LEU A 40 19.14 -15.05 5.93
N VAL A 41 18.11 -14.99 6.77
CA VAL A 41 16.96 -15.89 6.62
C VAL A 41 16.29 -15.63 5.26
N GLN A 42 16.11 -16.71 4.52
CA GLN A 42 15.47 -16.71 3.20
C GLN A 42 13.94 -16.72 3.35
N PRO A 43 13.20 -16.03 2.46
CA PRO A 43 11.75 -16.13 2.44
C PRO A 43 11.29 -17.50 1.94
N VAL A 44 10.09 -17.91 2.35
CA VAL A 44 9.40 -19.12 1.86
C VAL A 44 9.07 -18.99 0.38
N TYR A 45 8.71 -17.77 -0.05
CA TYR A 45 8.48 -17.41 -1.44
C TYR A 45 9.43 -16.29 -1.86
N GLN A 46 10.22 -16.50 -2.91
CA GLN A 46 11.15 -15.49 -3.39
C GLN A 46 10.54 -14.69 -4.53
N ALA A 47 10.64 -13.36 -4.44
CA ALA A 47 10.27 -12.47 -5.53
C ALA A 47 11.15 -12.72 -6.77
N LEU A 48 10.55 -12.64 -7.95
CA LEU A 48 11.30 -12.66 -9.21
C LEU A 48 11.97 -11.29 -9.46
N PRO A 49 13.08 -11.24 -10.20
CA PRO A 49 13.68 -9.97 -10.59
C PRO A 49 12.68 -9.04 -11.25
N LEU A 50 12.73 -7.74 -10.93
CA LEU A 50 11.82 -6.75 -11.49
C LEU A 50 11.86 -6.78 -13.02
N GLY A 51 10.68 -6.69 -13.65
CA GLY A 51 10.54 -6.79 -15.10
C GLY A 51 10.35 -8.21 -15.63
N SER A 52 10.51 -9.25 -14.79
CA SER A 52 10.16 -10.64 -15.16
C SER A 52 8.65 -10.83 -15.36
N VAL A 53 7.84 -10.02 -14.69
CA VAL A 53 6.37 -10.02 -14.79
C VAL A 53 5.90 -8.78 -15.57
N LYS A 54 5.00 -8.99 -16.53
CA LYS A 54 4.39 -7.95 -17.38
C LYS A 54 2.87 -7.99 -17.25
N PRO A 55 2.17 -6.86 -17.20
CA PRO A 55 0.71 -6.86 -17.07
C PRO A 55 0.04 -7.22 -18.40
N GLN A 56 -1.12 -7.87 -18.32
CA GLN A 56 -2.03 -8.11 -19.44
C GLN A 56 -3.45 -7.62 -19.11
N GLY A 57 -4.40 -7.76 -20.04
CA GLY A 57 -5.82 -7.46 -19.82
C GLY A 57 -6.09 -6.08 -19.23
N TRP A 58 -7.07 -6.01 -18.33
CA TRP A 58 -7.46 -4.76 -17.66
C TRP A 58 -6.33 -4.14 -16.83
N LEU A 59 -5.43 -4.96 -16.26
CA LEU A 59 -4.32 -4.46 -15.44
C LEU A 59 -3.30 -3.71 -16.31
N LYS A 60 -3.04 -4.19 -17.54
CA LYS A 60 -2.22 -3.47 -18.53
C LYS A 60 -2.82 -2.12 -18.89
N ASP A 61 -4.15 -2.04 -18.98
CA ASP A 61 -4.84 -0.79 -19.25
C ASP A 61 -4.70 0.19 -18.07
N GLN A 62 -4.75 -0.28 -16.82
CA GLN A 62 -4.44 0.56 -15.65
C GLN A 62 -2.98 1.04 -15.65
N PHE A 63 -2.02 0.18 -16.00
CA PHE A 63 -0.61 0.60 -16.13
C PHE A 63 -0.42 1.67 -17.20
N LYS A 64 -1.06 1.52 -18.37
CA LYS A 64 -1.02 2.53 -19.43
C LYS A 64 -1.66 3.85 -19.01
N LYS A 65 -2.77 3.79 -18.27
CA LYS A 65 -3.41 4.99 -17.71
C LYS A 65 -2.52 5.67 -16.69
N SER A 66 -1.95 4.93 -15.74
CA SER A 66 -0.95 5.47 -14.81
C SER A 66 0.22 6.13 -15.54
N ALA A 67 0.80 5.46 -16.54
CA ALA A 67 1.90 5.98 -17.34
C ALA A 67 1.52 7.24 -18.14
N SER A 68 0.26 7.38 -18.56
CA SER A 68 -0.25 8.56 -19.31
C SER A 68 -0.92 9.61 -18.42
N GLY A 69 -1.14 9.31 -17.14
CA GLY A 69 -1.70 10.16 -16.09
C GLY A 69 -0.61 10.85 -15.28
N LEU A 70 -0.88 11.12 -13.99
CA LEU A 70 0.06 11.79 -13.09
C LEU A 70 1.41 11.09 -13.07
N ALA A 71 1.47 9.83 -12.65
CA ALA A 71 2.70 9.07 -12.42
C ALA A 71 3.77 9.25 -13.50
N GLY A 72 3.40 9.05 -14.76
CA GLY A 72 4.33 9.14 -15.89
C GLY A 72 4.57 10.55 -16.43
N ASN A 73 3.86 11.57 -15.95
CA ASN A 73 4.00 12.96 -16.40
C ASN A 73 4.54 13.91 -15.35
N LEU A 74 4.63 13.54 -14.06
CA LEU A 74 5.17 14.43 -13.01
C LEU A 74 6.54 15.01 -13.37
N PHE A 75 7.42 14.21 -13.98
CA PHE A 75 8.74 14.67 -14.45
C PHE A 75 8.70 15.82 -15.47
N ASN A 76 7.58 16.01 -16.16
CA ASN A 76 7.45 17.03 -17.19
C ASN A 76 6.96 18.38 -16.64
N PHE A 77 6.25 18.40 -15.52
CA PHE A 77 5.59 19.62 -15.02
C PHE A 77 5.65 19.80 -13.50
N TYR A 78 5.52 18.72 -12.71
CA TYR A 78 5.31 18.85 -11.27
C TYR A 78 6.57 19.30 -10.54
N ARG A 79 6.51 20.46 -9.87
CA ARG A 79 7.67 21.15 -9.30
C ARG A 79 8.53 20.29 -8.37
N TYR A 80 7.91 19.42 -7.56
CA TYR A 80 8.63 18.57 -6.60
C TYR A 80 9.31 17.34 -7.24
N VAL A 81 9.13 17.14 -8.55
CA VAL A 81 9.85 16.11 -9.33
C VAL A 81 10.73 16.77 -10.39
N LYS A 82 10.14 17.59 -11.26
CA LYS A 82 10.83 18.24 -12.38
C LYS A 82 11.91 19.23 -11.90
N ASP A 83 11.56 20.09 -10.95
CA ASP A 83 12.45 21.15 -10.42
C ASP A 83 13.00 20.78 -9.02
N SER A 84 13.04 19.48 -8.74
CA SER A 84 13.47 18.91 -7.47
C SER A 84 14.93 19.25 -7.16
N GLN A 85 15.24 19.46 -5.88
CA GLN A 85 16.61 19.63 -5.41
C GLN A 85 17.51 18.43 -5.75
N TRP A 86 16.95 17.21 -5.84
CA TRP A 86 17.66 16.01 -6.29
C TRP A 86 18.27 16.14 -7.70
N LEU A 87 17.69 17.01 -8.54
CA LEU A 87 18.12 17.29 -9.90
C LEU A 87 18.80 18.67 -10.03
N GLY A 88 19.28 19.24 -8.92
CA GLY A 88 19.89 20.56 -8.88
C GLY A 88 18.91 21.73 -8.99
N GLY A 89 17.61 21.44 -8.88
CA GLY A 89 16.57 22.45 -8.77
C GLY A 89 16.48 23.06 -7.36
N ASN A 90 15.37 23.70 -7.07
CA ASN A 90 15.16 24.45 -5.82
C ASN A 90 13.84 24.10 -5.11
N SER A 91 13.08 23.13 -5.64
CA SER A 91 11.74 22.80 -5.14
C SER A 91 11.76 21.54 -4.29
N GLU A 92 11.19 21.64 -3.08
CA GLU A 92 10.84 20.54 -2.19
C GLU A 92 9.70 21.02 -1.27
N TYR A 93 8.80 20.13 -0.83
CA TYR A 93 7.71 20.52 0.09
C TYR A 93 8.06 20.35 1.57
N SER A 94 9.12 19.60 1.89
CA SER A 94 9.59 19.34 3.25
C SER A 94 11.11 19.20 3.34
N ASP A 95 11.68 19.30 4.54
CA ASP A 95 13.11 19.05 4.80
C ASP A 95 13.51 17.56 4.76
N LEU A 96 12.56 16.69 4.42
CA LEU A 96 12.77 15.24 4.28
C LEU A 96 13.38 14.85 2.94
N HIS A 97 13.30 15.74 1.93
CA HIS A 97 13.74 15.50 0.56
C HIS A 97 13.19 14.18 -0.03
N GLU A 98 11.92 13.87 0.24
CA GLU A 98 11.35 12.56 -0.11
C GLU A 98 10.61 12.53 -1.45
N SER A 99 10.16 13.68 -1.98
CA SER A 99 9.29 13.76 -3.17
C SER A 99 9.79 12.98 -4.38
N ALA A 100 10.96 13.37 -4.89
CA ALA A 100 11.52 12.76 -6.09
C ALA A 100 12.03 11.33 -5.81
N GLY A 101 12.37 11.03 -4.55
CA GLY A 101 12.71 9.68 -4.10
C GLY A 101 11.51 8.73 -4.19
N TYR A 102 10.35 9.12 -3.68
CA TYR A 102 9.09 8.39 -3.83
C TYR A 102 8.73 8.20 -5.30
N TRP A 103 8.78 9.28 -6.09
CA TRP A 103 8.49 9.21 -7.52
C TRP A 103 9.42 8.23 -8.23
N PHE A 104 10.73 8.27 -7.98
CA PHE A 104 11.69 7.35 -8.58
C PHE A 104 11.45 5.90 -8.14
N ASN A 105 11.27 5.66 -6.83
CA ASN A 105 10.95 4.34 -6.26
C ASN A 105 9.68 3.72 -6.86
N GLY A 106 8.63 4.53 -7.09
CA GLY A 106 7.38 4.07 -7.68
C GLY A 106 7.42 3.98 -9.21
N LEU A 107 8.14 4.88 -9.89
CA LEU A 107 8.15 4.91 -11.36
C LEU A 107 9.02 3.82 -11.98
N VAL A 108 10.11 3.41 -11.33
CA VAL A 108 10.97 2.29 -11.79
C VAL A 108 10.16 1.02 -12.07
N PRO A 109 9.39 0.45 -11.11
CA PRO A 109 8.60 -0.75 -11.36
C PRO A 109 7.49 -0.53 -12.40
N LEU A 110 6.85 0.65 -12.46
CA LEU A 110 5.88 0.96 -13.52
C LEU A 110 6.53 0.92 -14.92
N THR A 111 7.71 1.54 -15.04
CA THR A 111 8.49 1.64 -16.28
C THR A 111 8.87 0.28 -16.83
N PHE A 112 9.50 -0.56 -15.99
CA PHE A 112 9.96 -1.87 -16.41
C PHE A 112 8.82 -2.89 -16.48
N GLY A 113 7.73 -2.72 -15.73
CA GLY A 113 6.52 -3.52 -15.89
C GLY A 113 5.83 -3.29 -17.24
N LEU A 114 5.70 -2.04 -17.67
CA LEU A 114 5.05 -1.69 -18.95
C LEU A 114 5.99 -1.78 -20.17
N ASP A 115 7.30 -1.78 -19.96
CA ASP A 115 8.33 -1.63 -20.99
C ASP A 115 8.21 -0.31 -21.78
N ASP A 116 7.84 0.78 -21.09
CA ASP A 116 7.60 2.09 -21.70
C ASP A 116 8.92 2.85 -21.94
N SER A 117 9.25 3.07 -23.22
CA SER A 117 10.50 3.77 -23.62
C SER A 117 10.62 5.21 -23.14
N ARG A 118 9.50 5.94 -23.01
CA ARG A 118 9.49 7.33 -22.53
C ARG A 118 9.80 7.35 -21.03
N LEU A 119 9.15 6.48 -20.27
CA LEU A 119 9.41 6.37 -18.83
C LEU A 119 10.83 5.89 -18.55
N LYS A 120 11.36 4.93 -19.34
CA LYS A 120 12.78 4.53 -19.28
C LYS A 120 13.71 5.71 -19.43
N GLY A 121 13.42 6.63 -20.36
CA GLY A 121 14.18 7.87 -20.51
C GLY A 121 14.16 8.75 -19.27
N GLN A 122 13.01 8.91 -18.61
CA GLN A 122 12.87 9.72 -17.39
C GLN A 122 13.62 9.11 -16.20
N VAL A 123 13.38 7.82 -15.90
CA VAL A 123 14.05 7.17 -14.76
C VAL A 123 15.55 7.01 -15.01
N LYS A 124 15.98 6.81 -16.27
CA LYS A 124 17.40 6.80 -16.63
C LYS A 124 18.03 8.17 -16.45
N PHE A 125 17.36 9.25 -16.85
CA PHE A 125 17.88 10.60 -16.61
C PHE A 125 18.07 10.87 -15.11
N PHE A 126 17.07 10.52 -14.30
CA PHE A 126 17.14 10.69 -12.84
C PHE A 126 18.31 9.87 -12.26
N LEU A 127 18.41 8.59 -12.63
CA LEU A 127 19.51 7.70 -12.24
C LEU A 127 20.88 8.28 -12.63
N ASP A 128 21.05 8.67 -13.90
CA ASP A 128 22.30 9.21 -14.42
C ASP A 128 22.70 10.47 -13.66
N TYR A 129 21.73 11.35 -13.37
CA TYR A 129 21.98 12.57 -12.61
C TYR A 129 22.44 12.28 -11.18
N ILE A 130 21.69 11.49 -10.40
CA ILE A 130 22.02 11.26 -8.99
C ILE A 130 23.36 10.53 -8.82
N LEU A 131 23.69 9.61 -9.73
CA LEU A 131 24.96 8.87 -9.69
C LEU A 131 26.14 9.76 -10.10
N ALA A 132 25.96 10.64 -11.10
CA ALA A 132 27.00 11.57 -11.51
C ALA A 132 27.27 12.68 -10.48
N HIS A 133 26.29 12.97 -9.61
CA HIS A 133 26.37 14.00 -8.56
C HIS A 133 26.55 13.41 -7.16
N GLN A 134 26.82 12.11 -7.02
CA GLN A 134 27.22 11.55 -5.73
C GLN A 134 28.49 12.26 -5.25
N GLN A 135 28.47 12.73 -4.01
CA GLN A 135 29.55 13.54 -3.46
C GLN A 135 30.80 12.66 -3.20
N GLY A 136 31.97 13.31 -3.11
CA GLY A 136 33.25 12.61 -2.96
C GLY A 136 33.40 11.79 -1.68
N ASP A 137 32.59 12.08 -0.66
CA ASP A 137 32.51 11.31 0.59
C ASP A 137 31.49 10.17 0.55
N GLY A 138 30.77 9.99 -0.56
CA GLY A 138 29.74 8.97 -0.74
C GLY A 138 28.31 9.45 -0.57
N TRP A 139 28.06 10.70 -0.17
CA TRP A 139 26.68 11.18 0.02
C TRP A 139 25.88 11.19 -1.28
N ILE A 140 24.68 10.62 -1.26
CA ILE A 140 23.71 10.68 -2.34
C ILE A 140 22.62 11.70 -1.98
N GLY A 141 22.64 12.84 -2.65
CA GLY A 141 21.60 13.86 -2.57
C GLY A 141 22.12 15.30 -2.50
N PRO A 142 21.18 16.27 -2.43
CA PRO A 142 21.47 17.69 -2.64
C PRO A 142 22.26 18.37 -1.52
N GLU A 143 22.28 17.79 -0.32
CA GLU A 143 22.75 18.44 0.90
C GLU A 143 24.28 18.47 0.96
N THR A 144 24.82 19.66 1.08
CA THR A 144 26.27 19.90 1.10
C THR A 144 26.85 19.97 2.51
N MET A 145 26.00 19.99 3.54
CA MET A 145 26.40 20.18 4.93
C MET A 145 26.00 18.99 5.80
N PRO A 146 26.85 18.51 6.73
CA PRO A 146 26.51 17.37 7.59
C PRO A 146 25.21 17.51 8.37
N GLN A 147 24.91 18.71 8.88
CA GLN A 147 23.71 18.96 9.70
C GLN A 147 22.39 18.95 8.92
N THR A 148 22.43 18.91 7.59
CA THR A 148 21.23 18.81 6.73
C THR A 148 21.03 17.39 6.18
N ARG A 149 21.95 16.47 6.45
CA ARG A 149 21.95 15.12 5.86
C ARG A 149 21.04 14.16 6.64
N GLY A 150 19.77 14.09 6.26
CA GLY A 150 18.83 13.09 6.77
C GLY A 150 18.82 11.79 5.95
N LEU A 151 18.79 10.63 6.61
CA LEU A 151 18.80 9.33 5.92
C LEU A 151 17.45 8.93 5.32
N TRP A 152 16.34 9.51 5.81
CA TRP A 152 14.98 9.08 5.48
C TRP A 152 14.68 9.05 3.96
N GLY A 153 14.76 10.19 3.27
CA GLY A 153 14.48 10.26 1.83
C GLY A 153 15.36 9.34 0.97
N ARG A 154 16.52 8.90 1.48
CA ARG A 154 17.42 7.97 0.79
C ARG A 154 16.95 6.53 0.85
N CYS A 155 16.10 6.15 1.80
CA CYS A 155 15.50 4.80 1.81
C CYS A 155 14.83 4.53 0.46
N TYR A 156 14.05 5.48 -0.06
CA TYR A 156 13.39 5.36 -1.36
C TYR A 156 14.34 5.43 -2.54
N ILE A 157 15.39 6.25 -2.48
CA ILE A 157 16.44 6.25 -3.51
C ILE A 157 17.10 4.87 -3.58
N MET A 158 17.49 4.31 -2.44
CA MET A 158 18.14 2.99 -2.36
C MET A 158 17.21 1.86 -2.83
N LEU A 159 15.92 1.92 -2.48
CA LEU A 159 14.90 1.01 -3.04
C LEU A 159 14.77 1.16 -4.57
N GLY A 160 14.75 2.40 -5.08
CA GLY A 160 14.70 2.66 -6.52
C GLY A 160 15.95 2.15 -7.26
N LEU A 161 17.13 2.34 -6.68
CA LEU A 161 18.41 1.85 -7.19
C LEU A 161 18.45 0.31 -7.24
N MET A 162 18.06 -0.36 -6.15
CA MET A 162 17.92 -1.82 -6.10
C MET A 162 17.00 -2.33 -7.22
N GLN A 163 15.80 -1.76 -7.31
CA GLN A 163 14.81 -2.13 -8.32
C GLN A 163 15.34 -1.91 -9.75
N TYR A 164 16.02 -0.79 -10.00
CA TYR A 164 16.61 -0.50 -11.31
C TYR A 164 17.68 -1.53 -11.66
N ALA A 165 18.60 -1.83 -10.72
CA ALA A 165 19.66 -2.81 -10.94
C ALA A 165 19.12 -4.24 -11.18
N GLN A 166 17.98 -4.59 -10.58
CA GLN A 166 17.28 -5.85 -10.85
C GLN A 166 16.66 -5.89 -12.24
N ALA A 167 16.14 -4.74 -12.73
CA ALA A 167 15.43 -4.66 -14.00
C ALA A 167 16.34 -4.45 -15.23
N ASP A 168 17.50 -3.82 -15.04
CA ASP A 168 18.50 -3.58 -16.09
C ASP A 168 19.90 -3.93 -15.58
N SER A 169 20.35 -5.13 -15.95
CA SER A 169 21.65 -5.66 -15.53
C SER A 169 22.84 -4.89 -16.10
N SER A 170 22.64 -4.07 -17.13
CA SER A 170 23.72 -3.24 -17.70
C SER A 170 24.12 -2.07 -16.78
N GLU A 171 23.24 -1.70 -15.84
CA GLU A 171 23.46 -0.59 -14.91
C GLU A 171 23.87 -1.06 -13.50
N THR A 172 23.83 -2.38 -13.24
CA THR A 172 24.07 -2.96 -11.92
C THR A 172 25.40 -2.54 -11.31
N GLU A 173 26.51 -2.64 -12.05
CA GLU A 173 27.85 -2.39 -11.49
C GLU A 173 27.97 -0.97 -10.94
N ARG A 174 27.61 0.05 -11.73
CA ARG A 174 27.70 1.45 -11.29
C ARG A 174 26.70 1.79 -10.17
N ILE A 175 25.53 1.16 -10.15
CA ILE A 175 24.53 1.33 -9.08
C ILE A 175 25.10 0.77 -7.79
N VAL A 176 25.57 -0.48 -7.82
CA VAL A 176 26.17 -1.18 -6.68
C VAL A 176 27.39 -0.41 -6.17
N ASP A 177 28.26 0.10 -7.06
CA ASP A 177 29.38 0.97 -6.68
C ASP A 177 28.94 2.21 -5.89
N ALA A 178 27.89 2.89 -6.36
CA ALA A 178 27.37 4.07 -5.67
C ALA A 178 26.72 3.73 -4.32
N MET A 179 25.96 2.63 -4.26
CA MET A 179 25.36 2.12 -3.02
C MET A 179 26.44 1.78 -1.98
N HIS A 180 27.56 1.18 -2.40
CA HIS A 180 28.70 0.88 -1.52
C HIS A 180 29.37 2.14 -0.97
N ARG A 181 29.63 3.14 -1.81
CA ARG A 181 30.18 4.43 -1.32
C ARG A 181 29.23 5.12 -0.34
N TYR A 182 27.93 5.07 -0.62
CA TYR A 182 26.92 5.64 0.27
C TYR A 182 26.87 4.91 1.60
N ILE A 183 26.89 3.57 1.61
CA ILE A 183 26.78 2.81 2.86
C ILE A 183 28.04 2.95 3.73
N GLU A 184 29.23 3.07 3.14
CA GLU A 184 30.46 3.37 3.88
C GLU A 184 30.35 4.70 4.65
N LEU A 185 29.79 5.73 4.02
CA LEU A 185 29.52 7.00 4.69
C LEU A 185 28.45 6.85 5.78
N VAL A 186 27.30 6.25 5.45
CA VAL A 186 26.17 6.10 6.38
C VAL A 186 26.59 5.30 7.61
N HIS A 187 27.34 4.21 7.44
CA HIS A 187 27.89 3.43 8.54
C HIS A 187 28.69 4.32 9.50
N SER A 188 29.63 5.13 8.98
CA SER A 188 30.43 6.05 9.79
C SER A 188 29.57 7.12 10.50
N MET A 189 28.53 7.63 9.82
CA MET A 189 27.60 8.60 10.39
C MET A 189 26.80 7.98 11.55
N LEU A 190 26.34 6.74 11.39
CA LEU A 190 25.60 6.01 12.40
C LEU A 190 26.48 5.64 13.61
N GLN A 191 27.72 5.21 13.38
CA GLN A 191 28.69 5.00 14.47
C GLN A 191 28.98 6.29 15.23
N ASN A 192 28.93 7.45 14.55
CA ASN A 192 29.01 8.75 15.18
C ASN A 192 27.67 9.18 15.81
N ASN A 193 27.23 8.42 16.83
CA ASN A 193 26.04 8.71 17.62
C ASN A 193 24.77 8.87 16.75
N PHE A 194 24.54 7.96 15.80
CA PHE A 194 23.36 7.91 14.92
C PHE A 194 23.13 9.18 14.08
N THR A 195 24.20 9.86 13.65
CA THR A 195 24.09 11.10 12.85
C THR A 195 23.35 10.84 11.55
N GLY A 196 22.46 11.77 11.18
CA GLY A 196 21.58 11.67 10.01
C GLY A 196 20.35 10.78 10.21
N LEU A 197 20.32 9.96 11.26
CA LEU A 197 19.15 9.18 11.65
C LEU A 197 18.42 9.82 12.83
N VAL A 198 19.12 10.04 13.95
CA VAL A 198 18.55 10.65 15.16
C VAL A 198 18.84 12.16 15.15
N PRO A 199 17.83 13.03 14.99
CA PRO A 199 18.03 14.48 14.96
C PRO A 199 18.58 15.02 16.28
N LYS A 200 19.57 15.92 16.21
CA LYS A 200 20.21 16.57 17.38
C LYS A 200 20.04 18.09 17.32
N PRO A 201 20.24 18.81 18.44
CA PRO A 201 20.21 20.28 18.41
C PRO A 201 21.18 20.87 17.39
N GLY A 202 20.66 21.63 16.43
CA GLY A 202 21.43 22.25 15.35
C GLY A 202 21.34 21.50 14.00
N ASP A 203 20.78 20.29 14.00
CA ASP A 203 20.42 19.60 12.77
C ASP A 203 19.18 20.24 12.12
N VAL A 204 19.12 20.16 10.80
CA VAL A 204 18.04 20.67 9.94
C VAL A 204 17.67 19.55 8.97
N PHE A 205 17.31 18.40 9.54
CA PHE A 205 16.71 17.28 8.84
C PHE A 205 15.75 16.59 9.80
N ASP A 206 14.66 16.06 9.26
CA ASP A 206 13.77 15.12 9.95
C ASP A 206 13.38 15.54 11.39
N GLY A 207 12.98 16.79 11.58
CA GLY A 207 12.66 17.31 12.92
C GLY A 207 11.57 16.52 13.67
N SER A 208 10.78 15.74 12.94
CA SER A 208 9.70 14.90 13.46
C SER A 208 10.12 13.47 13.82
N GLY A 209 11.24 12.95 13.29
CA GLY A 209 11.73 11.60 13.58
C GLY A 209 11.16 10.48 12.70
N TRP A 210 10.84 10.78 11.44
CA TRP A 210 10.39 9.81 10.42
C TRP A 210 11.45 8.75 10.11
N GLY A 211 12.72 9.14 10.00
CA GLY A 211 13.85 8.26 9.71
C GLY A 211 14.01 7.16 10.75
N PRO A 212 14.11 7.47 12.06
CA PRO A 212 14.11 6.47 13.12
C PRO A 212 12.84 5.61 13.14
N ALA A 213 11.66 6.18 12.85
CA ALA A 213 10.41 5.40 12.79
C ALA A 213 10.37 4.42 11.62
N ARG A 214 11.12 4.69 10.54
CA ARG A 214 11.09 3.92 9.29
C ARG A 214 12.45 3.33 8.92
N ALA A 215 13.31 3.13 9.92
CA ALA A 215 14.69 2.68 9.73
C ALA A 215 14.79 1.32 9.02
N HIS A 216 13.79 0.45 9.20
CA HIS A 216 13.70 -0.86 8.56
C HIS A 216 13.55 -0.78 7.03
N GLU A 217 13.08 0.35 6.47
CA GLU A 217 12.97 0.52 5.01
C GLU A 217 14.34 0.42 4.32
N MET A 218 15.40 0.88 4.98
CA MET A 218 16.78 0.74 4.47
C MET A 218 17.27 -0.71 4.51
N HIS A 219 16.71 -1.58 5.36
CA HIS A 219 17.14 -2.98 5.40
C HIS A 219 16.88 -3.69 4.09
N ILE A 220 15.76 -3.43 3.40
CA ILE A 220 15.41 -4.12 2.16
C ILE A 220 16.52 -3.98 1.10
N PRO A 221 16.95 -2.76 0.69
CA PRO A 221 18.03 -2.61 -0.28
C PRO A 221 19.40 -3.08 0.25
N LEU A 222 19.66 -2.98 1.55
CA LEU A 222 20.91 -3.48 2.15
C LEU A 222 21.00 -5.00 2.19
N GLN A 223 19.90 -5.69 2.47
CA GLN A 223 19.80 -7.14 2.44
C GLN A 223 20.01 -7.65 1.01
N TRP A 224 19.40 -7.00 0.01
CA TRP A 224 19.67 -7.30 -1.39
C TRP A 224 21.15 -7.09 -1.76
N LEU A 225 21.75 -5.98 -1.33
CA LEU A 225 23.17 -5.69 -1.58
C LEU A 225 24.07 -6.73 -0.92
N TYR A 226 23.75 -7.15 0.32
CA TYR A 226 24.48 -8.16 1.07
C TYR A 226 24.43 -9.54 0.38
N GLU A 227 23.26 -9.96 -0.09
CA GLU A 227 23.08 -11.29 -0.69
C GLU A 227 23.67 -11.39 -2.09
N ASN A 228 23.56 -10.32 -2.89
CA ASN A 228 23.88 -10.37 -4.31
C ASN A 228 25.22 -9.72 -4.66
N TYR A 229 25.61 -8.67 -3.94
CA TYR A 229 26.78 -7.85 -4.26
C TYR A 229 27.54 -7.34 -3.02
N PRO A 230 27.92 -8.20 -2.05
CA PRO A 230 28.50 -7.77 -0.78
C PRO A 230 29.88 -7.11 -0.90
N LYS A 231 30.62 -7.41 -1.98
CA LYS A 231 32.04 -7.04 -2.13
C LYS A 231 32.84 -7.43 -0.88
N ASN A 232 33.68 -6.54 -0.37
CA ASN A 232 34.42 -6.73 0.89
C ASN A 232 33.72 -6.02 2.07
N ASN A 233 32.46 -5.63 1.92
CA ASN A 233 31.72 -4.79 2.87
C ASN A 233 30.62 -5.57 3.62
N SER A 234 30.65 -6.91 3.65
CA SER A 234 29.63 -7.73 4.33
C SER A 234 29.41 -7.30 5.79
N ASP A 235 30.48 -7.19 6.57
CA ASP A 235 30.41 -6.80 7.99
C ASP A 235 29.88 -5.37 8.15
N LEU A 236 30.30 -4.46 7.26
CA LEU A 236 29.88 -3.06 7.27
C LEU A 236 28.39 -2.92 6.95
N ILE A 237 27.89 -3.62 5.92
CA ILE A 237 26.47 -3.62 5.55
C ILE A 237 25.64 -4.19 6.70
N TRP A 238 26.09 -5.28 7.30
CA TRP A 238 25.41 -5.91 8.43
C TRP A 238 25.35 -4.98 9.65
N GLU A 239 26.49 -4.44 10.09
CA GLU A 239 26.54 -3.51 11.22
C GLU A 239 25.70 -2.25 10.94
N THR A 240 25.63 -1.80 9.69
CA THR A 240 24.76 -0.66 9.34
C THR A 240 23.28 -0.99 9.59
N MET A 241 22.81 -2.16 9.19
CA MET A 241 21.45 -2.62 9.50
C MET A 241 21.20 -2.64 11.02
N ASP A 242 22.14 -3.17 11.80
CA ASP A 242 22.01 -3.19 13.27
C ASP A 242 21.98 -1.78 13.88
N LEU A 243 22.82 -0.87 13.39
CA LEU A 243 22.88 0.52 13.85
C LEU A 243 21.61 1.31 13.52
N MET A 244 20.97 1.04 12.38
CA MET A 244 19.69 1.65 12.00
C MET A 244 18.60 1.30 13.04
N ILE A 245 18.47 0.02 13.40
CA ILE A 245 17.51 -0.44 14.42
C ILE A 245 17.86 0.05 15.83
N GLN A 246 19.15 0.10 16.15
CA GLN A 246 19.61 0.70 17.42
C GLN A 246 19.24 2.18 17.50
N GLY A 247 19.38 2.93 16.40
CA GLY A 247 18.97 4.34 16.31
C GLY A 247 17.47 4.52 16.56
N SER A 248 16.61 3.68 15.95
CA SER A 248 15.17 3.65 16.26
C SER A 248 14.90 3.41 17.74
N THR A 249 15.63 2.47 18.35
CA THR A 249 15.48 2.14 19.78
C THR A 249 15.88 3.32 20.66
N VAL A 250 16.99 4.00 20.33
CA VAL A 250 17.48 5.19 21.05
C VAL A 250 16.51 6.37 20.93
N PHE A 251 15.89 6.54 19.77
CA PHE A 251 14.89 7.59 19.55
C PHE A 251 13.54 7.29 20.21
N GLY A 252 13.25 6.03 20.49
CA GLY A 252 11.99 5.58 21.11
C GLY A 252 10.92 5.12 20.12
N THR A 253 11.31 4.78 18.88
CA THR A 253 10.42 4.31 17.80
C THR A 253 10.65 2.84 17.43
N ASP A 254 10.92 1.99 18.43
CA ASP A 254 11.02 0.55 18.23
C ASP A 254 9.63 -0.11 18.20
N TRP A 255 9.19 -0.48 17.00
CA TRP A 255 7.87 -1.07 16.74
C TRP A 255 7.63 -2.41 17.43
N ARG A 256 8.69 -3.11 17.85
CA ARG A 256 8.55 -4.34 18.65
C ARG A 256 7.89 -4.08 20.01
N ASN A 257 7.97 -2.85 20.53
CA ASN A 257 7.29 -2.46 21.75
C ASN A 257 5.84 -2.02 21.51
N PHE A 258 5.52 -1.58 20.29
CA PHE A 258 4.19 -1.09 19.92
C PHE A 258 3.25 -2.23 19.48
N PHE A 259 3.77 -3.18 18.67
CA PHE A 259 3.03 -4.37 18.22
C PHE A 259 2.94 -5.45 19.30
N VAL A 260 2.38 -5.08 20.45
CA VAL A 260 2.18 -5.95 21.61
C VAL A 260 0.72 -5.82 22.05
N LYS A 261 0.05 -6.96 22.24
CA LYS A 261 -1.32 -6.98 22.74
C LYS A 261 -1.41 -6.28 24.11
N GLY A 262 -2.33 -5.34 24.24
CA GLY A 262 -2.48 -4.50 25.43
C GLY A 262 -1.63 -3.22 25.44
N THR A 263 -0.66 -3.10 24.51
CA THR A 263 0.05 -1.84 24.23
C THR A 263 -0.51 -1.17 22.98
N PHE A 264 -0.72 -1.95 21.92
CA PHE A 264 -1.31 -1.48 20.68
C PHE A 264 -2.70 -0.89 20.92
N PRO A 265 -3.00 0.33 20.45
CA PRO A 265 -4.27 0.96 20.71
C PRO A 265 -5.40 0.36 19.87
N GLU A 266 -6.46 -0.07 20.53
CA GLU A 266 -7.66 -0.59 19.85
C GLU A 266 -8.54 0.52 19.26
N VAL A 267 -8.48 1.72 19.84
CA VAL A 267 -9.22 2.93 19.44
C VAL A 267 -8.36 4.14 19.77
N VAL A 268 -8.23 5.07 18.82
CA VAL A 268 -7.49 6.32 18.94
C VAL A 268 -8.41 7.49 18.56
N TYR A 269 -8.52 8.49 19.45
CA TYR A 269 -9.26 9.72 19.22
C TYR A 269 -8.56 10.87 19.95
N ALA A 270 -8.43 12.03 19.30
CA ALA A 270 -7.84 13.21 19.89
C ALA A 270 -8.68 13.86 21.02
N PRO A 271 -8.05 14.56 21.98
CA PRO A 271 -6.67 14.40 22.43
C PRO A 271 -6.59 13.38 23.57
N ARG A 272 -5.58 12.51 23.58
CA ARG A 272 -5.31 11.64 24.73
C ARG A 272 -3.84 11.66 25.09
N ASP A 273 -3.57 11.72 26.38
CA ASP A 273 -2.26 11.48 26.99
C ASP A 273 -1.86 10.03 26.66
N GLN A 274 -1.16 9.85 25.55
CA GLN A 274 -0.76 8.55 25.03
C GLN A 274 0.66 8.21 25.48
N ALA A 275 0.89 6.95 25.84
CA ALA A 275 2.20 6.47 26.28
C ALA A 275 3.19 6.24 25.12
N TYR A 276 2.83 6.64 23.90
CA TYR A 276 3.58 6.43 22.67
C TYR A 276 3.55 7.69 21.81
N THR A 277 4.56 7.86 20.95
CA THR A 277 4.63 8.98 20.00
C THR A 277 3.60 8.83 18.89
N TRP A 278 3.10 9.94 18.35
CA TRP A 278 2.16 9.98 17.23
C TRP A 278 2.72 9.31 15.96
N LEU A 279 4.04 9.19 15.83
CA LEU A 279 4.70 8.45 14.75
C LEU A 279 4.24 6.98 14.68
N PHE A 280 3.85 6.38 15.80
CA PHE A 280 3.34 5.00 15.82
C PHE A 280 1.90 4.88 15.32
N THR A 281 1.12 5.95 15.48
CA THR A 281 -0.28 6.01 15.05
C THR A 281 -0.43 6.62 13.66
N HIS A 282 0.65 7.09 13.04
CA HIS A 282 0.60 7.58 11.67
C HIS A 282 0.30 6.44 10.68
N GLY A 283 -0.74 6.56 9.86
CA GLY A 283 -1.27 5.49 9.00
C GLY A 283 -0.23 4.87 8.07
N VAL A 284 0.53 5.70 7.36
CA VAL A 284 1.60 5.22 6.44
C VAL A 284 2.74 4.58 7.23
N ASN A 285 3.11 5.14 8.38
CA ASN A 285 4.18 4.56 9.21
C ASN A 285 3.78 3.17 9.67
N LEU A 286 2.52 3.02 10.10
CA LEU A 286 1.98 1.75 10.53
C LEU A 286 1.96 0.73 9.38
N ALA A 287 1.54 1.16 8.18
CA ALA A 287 1.54 0.31 6.98
C ALA A 287 2.95 -0.19 6.62
N GLU A 288 3.96 0.66 6.68
CA GLU A 288 5.36 0.30 6.44
C GLU A 288 5.92 -0.59 7.57
N ALA A 289 5.65 -0.20 8.82
CA ALA A 289 6.23 -0.82 10.00
C ALA A 289 5.72 -2.23 10.31
N ILE A 290 4.64 -2.69 9.67
CA ILE A 290 4.25 -4.11 9.70
C ILE A 290 5.44 -5.01 9.29
N ARG A 291 6.35 -4.52 8.44
CA ARG A 291 7.59 -5.23 8.08
C ARG A 291 8.70 -5.18 9.14
N PHE A 292 8.65 -4.26 10.09
CA PHE A 292 9.76 -3.95 11.01
C PHE A 292 10.29 -5.18 11.76
N PRO A 293 9.46 -6.00 12.44
CA PRO A 293 9.99 -7.17 13.16
C PRO A 293 10.61 -8.19 12.20
N LEU A 294 9.99 -8.38 11.03
CA LEU A 294 10.46 -9.35 10.03
C LEU A 294 11.74 -8.89 9.30
N ALA A 295 11.95 -7.59 9.13
CA ALA A 295 13.21 -7.03 8.64
C ALA A 295 14.38 -7.35 9.58
N ILE A 296 14.13 -7.36 10.90
CA ILE A 296 15.11 -7.75 11.94
C ILE A 296 15.28 -9.26 11.98
N TYR A 297 14.18 -10.04 11.85
CA TYR A 297 14.23 -11.50 11.84
C TYR A 297 15.26 -12.07 10.87
N ARG A 298 15.37 -11.46 9.68
CA ARG A 298 16.32 -11.92 8.66
C ARG A 298 17.77 -11.89 9.12
N THR A 299 18.17 -10.95 9.97
CA THR A 299 19.53 -10.86 10.52
C THR A 299 19.64 -11.56 11.86
N SER A 300 18.62 -11.49 12.72
CA SER A 300 18.68 -12.03 14.09
C SER A 300 18.38 -13.52 14.19
N HIS A 301 17.70 -14.10 13.20
CA HIS A 301 17.16 -15.47 13.22
C HIS A 301 16.19 -15.74 14.38
N ASP A 302 15.65 -14.70 15.02
CA ASP A 302 14.73 -14.84 16.15
C ASP A 302 13.30 -15.10 15.67
N GLU A 303 12.87 -16.37 15.70
CA GLU A 303 11.51 -16.79 15.33
C GLU A 303 10.39 -16.07 16.10
N ALA A 304 10.67 -15.48 17.27
CA ALA A 304 9.69 -14.66 17.98
C ALA A 304 9.25 -13.45 17.14
N LEU A 305 10.12 -12.92 16.27
CA LEU A 305 9.84 -11.79 15.40
C LEU A 305 8.89 -12.14 14.24
N LYS A 306 8.88 -13.39 13.75
CA LYS A 306 7.84 -13.86 12.82
C LYS A 306 6.48 -13.90 13.50
N THR A 307 6.43 -14.43 14.73
CA THR A 307 5.21 -14.46 15.53
C THR A 307 4.72 -13.03 15.84
N GLN A 308 5.65 -12.12 16.13
CA GLN A 308 5.32 -10.72 16.36
C GLN A 308 4.81 -10.02 15.09
N THR A 309 5.38 -10.32 13.93
CA THR A 309 4.90 -9.80 12.64
C THR A 309 3.46 -10.25 12.37
N ARG A 310 3.16 -11.55 12.58
CA ARG A 310 1.78 -12.06 12.49
C ARG A 310 0.85 -11.34 13.48
N THR A 311 1.32 -11.12 14.71
CA THR A 311 0.56 -10.38 15.73
C THR A 311 0.29 -8.93 15.30
N ALA A 312 1.26 -8.26 14.66
CA ALA A 312 1.09 -6.91 14.12
C ALA A 312 -0.01 -6.88 13.04
N VAL A 313 0.04 -7.81 12.08
CA VAL A 313 -1.00 -7.98 11.04
C VAL A 313 -2.38 -8.19 11.67
N ASP A 314 -2.50 -9.07 12.67
CA ASP A 314 -3.76 -9.35 13.36
C ASP A 314 -4.31 -8.13 14.11
N LEU A 315 -3.46 -7.39 14.81
CA LEU A 315 -3.84 -6.20 15.57
C LEU A 315 -4.35 -5.10 14.63
N VAL A 316 -3.63 -4.81 13.56
CA VAL A 316 -4.03 -3.82 12.55
C VAL A 316 -5.32 -4.26 11.85
N SER A 317 -5.39 -5.53 11.41
CA SER A 317 -6.58 -6.08 10.75
C SER A 317 -7.83 -6.02 11.63
N LYS A 318 -7.68 -6.21 12.93
CA LYS A 318 -8.82 -6.27 13.85
C LYS A 318 -9.33 -4.87 14.20
N HIS A 319 -8.44 -3.90 14.36
CA HIS A 319 -8.78 -2.63 15.00
C HIS A 319 -8.84 -1.45 14.02
N HIS A 320 -8.11 -1.49 12.91
CA HIS A 320 -7.96 -0.33 12.02
C HIS A 320 -8.11 -0.64 10.53
N LYS A 321 -8.36 -1.90 10.14
CA LYS A 321 -8.57 -2.26 8.72
C LYS A 321 -9.96 -1.87 8.23
N SER A 322 -9.99 -1.03 7.20
CA SER A 322 -11.19 -0.73 6.42
C SER A 322 -11.73 -1.96 5.69
N LEU A 323 -13.02 -1.94 5.41
CA LEU A 323 -13.72 -2.85 4.50
C LEU A 323 -13.07 -2.86 3.11
N ALA A 324 -12.54 -1.73 2.64
CA ALA A 324 -11.84 -1.64 1.36
C ALA A 324 -10.39 -2.18 1.39
N GLY A 325 -9.89 -2.57 2.57
CA GLY A 325 -8.58 -3.21 2.74
C GLY A 325 -7.42 -2.27 3.07
N THR A 326 -7.59 -0.95 3.08
CA THR A 326 -6.58 -0.04 3.64
C THR A 326 -6.69 0.07 5.17
N ILE A 327 -5.80 0.84 5.81
CA ILE A 327 -5.89 1.19 7.23
C ILE A 327 -6.64 2.52 7.34
N ILE A 328 -7.66 2.57 8.21
CA ILE A 328 -8.41 3.79 8.52
C ILE A 328 -7.50 4.71 9.31
N GLY A 329 -7.27 5.89 8.75
CA GLY A 329 -6.47 6.95 9.33
C GLY A 329 -6.38 8.15 8.39
N ASP A 330 -6.84 9.29 8.87
CA ASP A 330 -6.69 10.63 8.29
C ASP A 330 -5.38 11.24 8.79
N GLU A 331 -4.26 10.66 8.34
CA GLU A 331 -2.90 10.70 8.92
C GLU A 331 -2.76 9.86 10.17
N LEU A 332 -3.74 9.89 11.09
CA LEU A 332 -3.68 9.18 12.36
C LEU A 332 -4.73 8.07 12.39
N ILE A 333 -4.33 6.85 12.77
CA ILE A 333 -5.27 5.74 12.93
C ILE A 333 -6.32 6.09 13.97
N THR A 334 -7.53 5.57 13.80
CA THR A 334 -8.65 5.83 14.72
C THR A 334 -9.28 4.53 15.22
N ASP A 335 -10.30 4.05 14.52
CA ASP A 335 -10.95 2.76 14.74
C ASP A 335 -11.62 2.28 13.43
N LEU A 336 -12.69 1.49 13.54
CA LEU A 336 -13.43 0.95 12.40
C LEU A 336 -14.65 1.81 11.97
N ASN A 337 -14.72 3.08 12.37
CA ASN A 337 -15.83 3.95 12.03
C ASN A 337 -15.80 4.34 10.53
N PRO A 338 -16.88 4.09 9.76
CA PRO A 338 -16.92 4.36 8.31
C PRO A 338 -16.89 5.85 7.96
N SER A 339 -17.14 6.72 8.94
CA SER A 339 -17.02 8.16 8.80
C SER A 339 -15.56 8.60 8.73
N LYS A 340 -14.60 7.79 9.21
CA LYS A 340 -13.18 8.16 9.19
C LYS A 340 -12.53 7.87 7.84
N GLY A 341 -11.59 8.74 7.47
CA GLY A 341 -10.88 8.67 6.20
C GLY A 341 -9.73 7.67 6.25
N ALA A 342 -9.23 7.29 5.08
CA ALA A 342 -8.00 6.53 4.90
C ALA A 342 -7.16 7.15 3.79
N GLU A 343 -5.88 7.37 4.07
CA GLU A 343 -4.94 7.99 3.14
C GLU A 343 -4.55 7.08 1.96
N LEU A 344 -4.31 7.64 0.77
CA LEU A 344 -3.86 6.88 -0.41
C LEU A 344 -2.45 6.29 -0.25
N CYS A 345 -1.49 7.00 0.37
CA CYS A 345 -0.15 6.42 0.62
C CYS A 345 -0.24 5.16 1.48
N THR A 346 -1.13 5.17 2.47
CA THR A 346 -1.38 4.01 3.34
C THR A 346 -1.79 2.79 2.52
N SER A 347 -2.69 2.95 1.53
CA SER A 347 -3.08 1.87 0.60
C SER A 347 -1.88 1.35 -0.21
N ALA A 348 -1.06 2.25 -0.75
CA ALA A 348 0.10 1.88 -1.57
C ALA A 348 1.19 1.14 -0.78
N GLU A 349 1.56 1.67 0.39
CA GLU A 349 2.59 1.07 1.25
C GLU A 349 2.10 -0.23 1.88
N LEU A 350 0.84 -0.31 2.30
CA LEU A 350 0.28 -1.54 2.88
C LEU A 350 0.32 -2.70 1.88
N MET A 351 0.00 -2.46 0.61
CA MET A 351 0.12 -3.50 -0.43
C MET A 351 1.55 -4.02 -0.54
N PHE A 352 2.55 -3.12 -0.56
CA PHE A 352 3.95 -3.53 -0.63
C PHE A 352 4.41 -4.26 0.64
N SER A 353 4.05 -3.74 1.82
CA SER A 353 4.38 -4.34 3.12
C SER A 353 3.81 -5.74 3.28
N LEU A 354 2.52 -5.93 3.03
CA LEU A 354 1.88 -7.24 3.15
C LEU A 354 2.35 -8.21 2.08
N SER A 355 2.68 -7.73 0.87
CA SER A 355 3.31 -8.58 -0.15
C SER A 355 4.67 -9.11 0.31
N TRP A 356 5.47 -8.26 0.95
CA TRP A 356 6.76 -8.67 1.51
C TRP A 356 6.58 -9.60 2.72
N VAL A 357 5.65 -9.31 3.63
CA VAL A 357 5.37 -10.21 4.77
C VAL A 357 4.87 -11.58 4.31
N TYR A 358 4.01 -11.62 3.29
CA TYR A 358 3.50 -12.88 2.72
C TYR A 358 4.63 -13.79 2.21
N GLN A 359 5.71 -13.23 1.69
CA GLN A 359 6.87 -14.01 1.24
C GLN A 359 7.54 -14.82 2.36
N TYR A 360 7.46 -14.39 3.61
CA TYR A 360 8.08 -15.08 4.74
C TYR A 360 7.09 -15.89 5.58
N LEU A 361 5.85 -15.44 5.69
CA LEU A 361 4.84 -16.13 6.49
C LEU A 361 4.04 -17.15 5.69
N ALA A 362 3.86 -16.94 4.38
CA ALA A 362 3.02 -17.77 3.50
C ALA A 362 1.55 -17.90 3.95
N ASP A 363 1.09 -17.04 4.86
CA ASP A 363 -0.28 -17.03 5.37
C ASP A 363 -1.25 -16.49 4.31
N ASN A 364 -2.17 -17.34 3.85
CA ASN A 364 -3.04 -17.04 2.70
C ASN A 364 -3.99 -15.84 2.93
N ASP A 365 -4.37 -15.55 4.18
CA ASP A 365 -5.22 -14.41 4.51
C ASP A 365 -4.51 -13.05 4.34
N ILE A 366 -3.17 -13.04 4.42
CA ILE A 366 -2.37 -11.85 4.09
C ILE A 366 -2.45 -11.55 2.60
N ALA A 367 -2.36 -12.59 1.75
CA ALA A 367 -2.52 -12.43 0.31
C ALA A 367 -3.93 -11.99 -0.09
N ASP A 368 -4.97 -12.47 0.61
CA ASP A 368 -6.33 -11.95 0.45
C ASP A 368 -6.42 -10.46 0.82
N TRP A 369 -5.70 -10.03 1.85
CA TRP A 369 -5.66 -8.62 2.22
C TRP A 369 -4.95 -7.76 1.16
N VAL A 370 -3.83 -8.22 0.59
CA VAL A 370 -3.18 -7.53 -0.53
C VAL A 370 -4.15 -7.35 -1.70
N GLU A 371 -4.85 -8.41 -2.12
CA GLU A 371 -5.84 -8.33 -3.20
C GLU A 371 -7.02 -7.42 -2.84
N LEU A 372 -7.49 -7.45 -1.59
CA LEU A 372 -8.55 -6.57 -1.13
C LEU A 372 -8.16 -5.10 -1.31
N THR A 373 -6.94 -4.71 -0.92
CA THR A 373 -6.45 -3.33 -1.10
C THR A 373 -6.29 -2.99 -2.58
N ALA A 374 -5.75 -3.90 -3.38
CA ALA A 374 -5.48 -3.68 -4.81
C ALA A 374 -6.76 -3.55 -5.66
N PHE A 375 -7.85 -4.22 -5.27
CA PHE A 375 -9.09 -4.25 -6.04
C PHE A 375 -10.21 -3.37 -5.46
N ASN A 376 -9.97 -2.72 -4.31
CA ASN A 376 -10.97 -1.86 -3.65
C ASN A 376 -10.37 -0.50 -3.26
N ALA A 377 -9.61 -0.42 -2.17
CA ALA A 377 -9.13 0.87 -1.64
C ALA A 377 -8.29 1.66 -2.65
N PHE A 378 -7.24 1.04 -3.20
CA PHE A 378 -6.29 1.75 -4.07
C PHE A 378 -6.93 2.35 -5.33
N PRO A 379 -7.63 1.58 -6.19
CA PRO A 379 -8.31 2.15 -7.35
C PRO A 379 -9.47 3.08 -6.98
N GLY A 380 -10.15 2.87 -5.84
CA GLY A 380 -11.25 3.74 -5.40
C GLY A 380 -10.81 5.17 -5.11
N GLN A 381 -9.55 5.38 -4.73
CA GLN A 381 -8.97 6.69 -4.42
C GLN A 381 -8.41 7.43 -5.64
N ILE A 382 -8.45 6.82 -6.84
CA ILE A 382 -7.87 7.37 -8.07
C ILE A 382 -8.98 7.68 -9.08
N TRP A 383 -8.95 8.88 -9.67
CA TRP A 383 -9.90 9.24 -10.72
C TRP A 383 -9.69 8.36 -11.99
N PRO A 384 -10.73 7.95 -12.74
CA PRO A 384 -10.60 6.91 -13.79
C PRO A 384 -9.63 7.20 -14.95
N ASP A 385 -9.22 8.46 -15.14
CA ASP A 385 -8.21 8.86 -16.13
C ASP A 385 -6.78 8.95 -15.58
N TRP A 386 -6.60 8.70 -14.27
CA TRP A 386 -5.34 8.76 -13.53
C TRP A 386 -4.69 10.16 -13.44
N TRP A 387 -5.45 11.23 -13.68
CA TRP A 387 -4.96 12.62 -13.56
C TRP A 387 -5.24 13.28 -12.21
N SER A 388 -6.02 12.63 -11.35
CA SER A 388 -6.41 13.13 -10.03
C SER A 388 -6.60 11.99 -9.03
N HIS A 389 -6.44 12.27 -7.74
CA HIS A 389 -6.59 11.30 -6.65
C HIS A 389 -7.17 11.98 -5.41
N GLN A 390 -7.79 11.21 -4.52
CA GLN A 390 -8.13 11.69 -3.17
C GLN A 390 -6.93 11.52 -2.24
N TYR A 391 -6.78 12.45 -1.29
CA TYR A 391 -5.86 12.25 -0.20
C TYR A 391 -6.44 11.23 0.79
N VAL A 392 -7.63 11.52 1.33
CA VAL A 392 -8.40 10.63 2.20
C VAL A 392 -9.70 10.20 1.55
N GLN A 393 -10.07 8.94 1.75
CA GLN A 393 -11.36 8.38 1.34
C GLN A 393 -12.04 7.71 2.55
N GLN A 394 -13.34 7.92 2.69
CA GLN A 394 -14.17 7.28 3.71
C GLN A 394 -14.83 6.02 3.16
N GLU A 395 -15.36 5.13 3.99
CA GLU A 395 -16.16 3.99 3.49
C GLU A 395 -17.59 4.40 3.11
N ASN A 396 -18.09 5.46 3.74
CA ASN A 396 -19.37 6.08 3.45
C ASN A 396 -19.12 7.54 3.06
N GLN A 397 -19.10 7.79 1.75
CA GLN A 397 -18.74 9.05 1.11
C GLN A 397 -19.76 9.39 -0.01
N PRO A 398 -20.95 9.92 0.32
CA PRO A 398 -21.94 10.35 -0.68
C PRO A 398 -21.52 11.60 -1.48
N TRP A 399 -20.45 12.29 -1.07
CA TRP A 399 -19.86 13.43 -1.78
C TRP A 399 -18.35 13.50 -1.55
N ALA A 400 -17.64 14.04 -2.54
CA ALA A 400 -16.24 14.44 -2.45
C ALA A 400 -16.15 15.91 -2.84
N ARG A 401 -16.04 16.77 -1.83
CA ARG A 401 -16.11 18.24 -1.93
C ARG A 401 -15.36 18.88 -0.77
N ASN A 402 -15.04 20.17 -0.88
CA ASN A 402 -14.51 20.93 0.25
C ASN A 402 -15.53 20.93 1.41
N LEU A 403 -15.15 20.30 2.53
CA LEU A 403 -16.03 20.18 3.70
C LEU A 403 -16.25 21.54 4.36
N THR A 404 -17.47 21.75 4.85
CA THR A 404 -17.89 23.02 5.50
C THR A 404 -17.56 23.08 6.99
N VAL A 405 -17.10 21.99 7.59
CA VAL A 405 -16.80 21.86 9.02
C VAL A 405 -15.35 21.38 9.19
N TYR A 406 -14.50 22.21 9.80
CA TYR A 406 -13.08 21.95 10.03
C TYR A 406 -12.60 22.68 11.32
N PRO A 407 -11.80 22.04 12.19
CA PRO A 407 -11.13 20.74 12.05
C PRO A 407 -11.91 19.54 12.62
N GLU A 408 -13.23 19.64 12.80
CA GLU A 408 -13.95 18.62 13.58
C GLU A 408 -14.06 17.25 12.88
N MET A 409 -13.98 17.20 11.54
CA MET A 409 -14.05 15.95 10.78
C MET A 409 -12.72 15.18 10.78
N TRP A 410 -11.63 15.90 10.47
CA TRP A 410 -10.30 15.35 10.25
C TRP A 410 -9.31 15.71 11.34
N GLU A 411 -8.40 14.80 11.69
CA GLU A 411 -7.37 15.09 12.71
C GLU A 411 -6.22 15.96 12.16
N ASP A 412 -5.53 15.52 11.10
CA ASP A 412 -4.38 16.23 10.50
C ASP A 412 -4.52 16.39 8.96
N VAL A 413 -5.75 16.36 8.47
CA VAL A 413 -6.09 16.52 7.05
C VAL A 413 -6.95 17.76 6.86
N SER A 414 -6.71 18.55 5.82
CA SER A 414 -7.53 19.74 5.52
C SER A 414 -8.93 19.38 5.04
N SER A 415 -9.88 20.33 5.10
CA SER A 415 -11.26 20.13 4.59
C SER A 415 -11.34 19.80 3.10
N TYR A 416 -10.24 19.96 2.35
CA TYR A 416 -10.14 19.67 0.93
C TYR A 416 -9.62 18.25 0.63
N GLY A 417 -9.18 17.50 1.64
CA GLY A 417 -8.47 16.23 1.46
C GLY A 417 -9.28 15.10 0.81
N ASN A 418 -10.62 15.17 0.83
CA ASN A 418 -11.48 14.21 0.13
C ASN A 418 -11.85 14.66 -1.30
N VAL A 419 -11.32 15.75 -1.82
CA VAL A 419 -11.49 16.11 -3.25
C VAL A 419 -10.53 15.28 -4.10
N PHE A 420 -10.96 14.84 -5.28
CA PHE A 420 -10.05 14.24 -6.25
C PHE A 420 -9.26 15.35 -6.94
N GLY A 421 -7.95 15.43 -6.74
CA GLY A 421 -7.12 16.51 -7.30
C GLY A 421 -5.65 16.17 -7.50
N LEU A 422 -4.86 17.20 -7.82
CA LEU A 422 -3.39 17.10 -7.93
C LEU A 422 -2.70 17.18 -6.56
N GLU A 423 -3.13 18.12 -5.71
CA GLU A 423 -2.63 18.35 -4.35
C GLU A 423 -3.80 18.62 -3.37
N PRO A 424 -4.79 17.70 -3.27
CA PRO A 424 -5.94 17.93 -2.40
C PRO A 424 -5.56 18.06 -0.91
N ASN A 425 -4.38 17.55 -0.54
CA ASN A 425 -3.69 17.76 0.73
C ASN A 425 -2.18 17.55 0.46
N TYR A 426 -1.39 17.03 1.41
CA TYR A 426 0.06 16.89 1.26
C TYR A 426 0.52 16.24 -0.07
N PRO A 427 1.62 16.71 -0.69
CA PRO A 427 2.17 16.18 -1.94
C PRO A 427 2.57 14.69 -1.97
N CYS A 428 2.66 14.02 -0.83
CA CYS A 428 3.17 12.64 -0.72
C CYS A 428 2.38 11.66 -1.61
N CYS A 429 1.05 11.71 -1.58
CA CYS A 429 0.18 10.83 -2.37
C CYS A 429 0.41 11.02 -3.88
N THR A 430 0.64 12.26 -4.33
CA THR A 430 0.92 12.60 -5.73
C THR A 430 2.15 11.88 -6.25
N VAL A 431 3.21 11.77 -5.46
CA VAL A 431 4.48 11.13 -5.86
C VAL A 431 4.58 9.66 -5.46
N ASN A 432 3.77 9.22 -4.49
CA ASN A 432 3.85 7.88 -3.92
C ASN A 432 2.96 6.84 -4.64
N HIS A 433 1.76 7.24 -5.08
CA HIS A 433 0.82 6.32 -5.72
C HIS A 433 1.35 5.52 -6.93
N PRO A 434 2.36 5.96 -7.73
CA PRO A 434 2.86 5.16 -8.85
C PRO A 434 3.31 3.76 -8.44
N GLN A 435 3.72 3.56 -7.18
CA GLN A 435 4.22 2.27 -6.71
C GLN A 435 3.14 1.20 -6.53
N GLY A 436 1.87 1.56 -6.33
CA GLY A 436 0.82 0.64 -5.88
C GLY A 436 0.65 -0.58 -6.79
N TYR A 437 0.05 -0.39 -7.97
CA TYR A 437 -0.14 -1.49 -8.91
C TYR A 437 1.17 -2.06 -9.48
N SER A 438 2.21 -1.25 -9.60
CA SER A 438 3.49 -1.71 -10.14
C SER A 438 4.20 -2.70 -9.21
N LYS A 439 4.17 -2.44 -7.90
CA LYS A 439 4.74 -3.38 -6.90
C LYS A 439 3.80 -4.55 -6.64
N PHE A 440 2.48 -4.37 -6.72
CA PHE A 440 1.52 -5.49 -6.72
C PHE A 440 1.85 -6.50 -7.83
N LEU A 441 2.01 -6.03 -9.08
CA LEU A 441 2.37 -6.91 -10.20
C LEU A 441 3.74 -7.58 -10.01
N ALA A 442 4.74 -6.82 -9.56
CA ALA A 442 6.09 -7.34 -9.34
C ALA A 442 6.13 -8.50 -8.32
N ASN A 443 5.16 -8.55 -7.41
CA ASN A 443 5.02 -9.60 -6.40
C ASN A 443 3.92 -10.62 -6.72
N ALA A 444 3.25 -10.54 -7.88
CA ALA A 444 2.16 -11.44 -8.24
C ALA A 444 2.62 -12.87 -8.52
N PHE A 445 3.87 -13.05 -8.96
CA PHE A 445 4.51 -14.34 -9.16
C PHE A 445 5.77 -14.45 -8.32
N VAL A 446 5.94 -15.61 -7.70
CA VAL A 446 7.06 -15.92 -6.80
C VAL A 446 7.62 -17.31 -7.09
N THR A 447 8.87 -17.57 -6.77
CA THR A 447 9.40 -18.94 -6.75
C THR A 447 9.16 -19.60 -5.41
N THR A 448 8.93 -20.91 -5.43
CA THR A 448 8.64 -21.73 -4.24
C THR A 448 9.88 -22.51 -3.79
N GLU A 449 9.89 -22.98 -2.54
CA GLU A 449 11.03 -23.73 -1.95
C GLU A 449 11.44 -24.98 -2.76
N ASP A 450 10.49 -25.60 -3.47
CA ASP A 450 10.73 -26.75 -4.34
C ASP A 450 11.29 -26.35 -5.73
N GLY A 451 11.62 -25.07 -5.94
CA GLY A 451 12.14 -24.53 -7.20
C GLY A 451 11.07 -24.28 -8.27
N GLY A 452 9.78 -24.36 -7.92
CA GLY A 452 8.64 -24.07 -8.78
C GLY A 452 8.29 -22.58 -8.87
N ILE A 453 7.13 -22.29 -9.47
CA ILE A 453 6.56 -20.93 -9.57
C ILE A 453 5.14 -20.94 -9.01
N ALA A 454 4.76 -19.92 -8.24
CA ALA A 454 3.39 -19.69 -7.78
C ALA A 454 2.83 -18.36 -8.32
N HIS A 455 1.61 -18.38 -8.83
CA HIS A 455 0.80 -17.16 -9.05
C HIS A 455 0.00 -16.87 -7.79
N VAL A 456 0.46 -15.88 -7.02
CA VAL A 456 -0.03 -15.60 -5.66
C VAL A 456 -0.91 -14.35 -5.59
N PHE A 457 -0.81 -13.41 -6.52
CA PHE A 457 -1.81 -12.35 -6.64
C PHE A 457 -2.50 -12.46 -7.99
N LEU A 458 -3.71 -13.01 -7.96
CA LEU A 458 -4.43 -13.42 -9.15
C LEU A 458 -4.74 -12.19 -10.00
N SER A 459 -4.11 -12.12 -11.17
CA SER A 459 -4.26 -11.01 -12.10
C SER A 459 -3.88 -11.42 -13.53
N PRO A 460 -4.34 -10.69 -14.56
CA PRO A 460 -3.89 -10.92 -15.93
C PRO A 460 -2.44 -10.45 -16.10
N GLY A 461 -1.59 -11.34 -16.60
CA GLY A 461 -0.16 -11.06 -16.72
C GLY A 461 0.64 -12.13 -17.46
N THR A 462 1.92 -11.85 -17.68
CA THR A 462 2.90 -12.82 -18.17
C THR A 462 4.11 -12.80 -17.27
N VAL A 463 4.62 -13.97 -16.91
CA VAL A 463 5.93 -14.12 -16.30
C VAL A 463 6.86 -14.85 -17.26
N SER A 464 8.08 -14.35 -17.41
CA SER A 464 9.17 -15.01 -18.12
C SER A 464 10.41 -15.03 -17.23
N THR A 465 10.92 -16.22 -16.93
CA THR A 465 12.08 -16.41 -16.04
C THR A 465 12.88 -17.65 -16.41
N THR A 466 14.03 -17.84 -15.78
CA THR A 466 14.85 -19.04 -15.88
C THR A 466 14.97 -19.67 -14.49
N LEU A 467 14.46 -20.89 -14.34
CA LEU A 467 14.59 -21.68 -13.11
C LEU A 467 15.94 -22.44 -13.09
N ALA A 468 16.15 -23.25 -12.05
CA ALA A 468 17.31 -24.14 -11.95
C ALA A 468 17.47 -25.02 -13.20
N ASN A 469 18.70 -25.51 -13.44
CA ASN A 469 19.07 -26.30 -14.62
C ASN A 469 18.83 -25.58 -15.97
N ASN A 470 18.76 -24.25 -15.97
CA ASN A 470 18.51 -23.42 -17.15
C ASN A 470 17.15 -23.71 -17.82
N ASN A 471 16.15 -24.12 -17.02
CA ASN A 471 14.78 -24.31 -17.49
C ASN A 471 14.12 -22.94 -17.72
N LYS A 472 13.99 -22.52 -18.98
CA LYS A 472 13.30 -21.28 -19.34
C LYS A 472 11.81 -21.51 -19.31
N VAL A 473 11.12 -20.69 -18.52
CA VAL A 473 9.67 -20.80 -18.31
C VAL A 473 8.99 -19.50 -18.74
N THR A 474 7.87 -19.62 -19.45
CA THR A 474 6.95 -18.51 -19.70
C THR A 474 5.53 -18.94 -19.37
N ILE A 475 4.83 -18.15 -18.57
CA ILE A 475 3.43 -18.38 -18.16
C ILE A 475 2.64 -17.14 -18.52
N SER A 476 1.57 -17.30 -19.31
CA SER A 476 0.60 -16.25 -19.60
C SER A 476 -0.72 -16.55 -18.92
N THR A 477 -1.20 -15.63 -18.10
CA THR A 477 -2.49 -15.70 -17.42
C THR A 477 -3.53 -14.87 -18.16
N ASP A 478 -4.51 -15.54 -18.75
CA ASP A 478 -5.67 -14.93 -19.39
C ASP A 478 -6.87 -15.00 -18.43
N THR A 479 -7.29 -13.83 -17.93
CA THR A 479 -8.37 -13.72 -16.95
C THR A 479 -8.96 -12.31 -16.89
N ASN A 480 -10.24 -12.22 -16.60
CA ASN A 480 -10.91 -10.97 -16.19
C ASN A 480 -11.04 -10.87 -14.65
N TYR A 481 -10.43 -11.78 -13.87
CA TYR A 481 -10.36 -11.67 -12.41
C TYR A 481 -9.81 -10.29 -12.00
N PRO A 482 -10.43 -9.59 -11.02
CA PRO A 482 -11.44 -10.07 -10.08
C PRO A 482 -12.91 -9.99 -10.57
N PHE A 483 -13.15 -9.53 -11.80
CA PHE A 483 -14.50 -9.37 -12.36
C PHE A 483 -15.09 -10.67 -12.94
N SER A 484 -14.26 -11.70 -13.08
CA SER A 484 -14.64 -13.07 -13.39
C SER A 484 -13.90 -14.04 -12.47
N MET A 485 -14.41 -15.25 -12.32
CA MET A 485 -13.80 -16.27 -11.46
C MET A 485 -12.98 -17.32 -12.23
N ASP A 486 -12.81 -17.14 -13.54
CA ASP A 486 -12.01 -18.02 -14.39
C ASP A 486 -10.59 -17.47 -14.59
N VAL A 487 -9.60 -18.29 -14.27
CA VAL A 487 -8.18 -17.97 -14.44
C VAL A 487 -7.51 -19.05 -15.28
N SER A 488 -7.11 -18.71 -16.50
CA SER A 488 -6.54 -19.66 -17.46
C SER A 488 -5.06 -19.37 -17.70
N TYR A 489 -4.25 -20.42 -17.78
CA TYR A 489 -2.80 -20.33 -17.93
C TYR A 489 -2.35 -21.04 -19.19
N SER A 490 -1.54 -20.37 -20.00
CA SER A 490 -0.75 -20.98 -21.08
C SER A 490 0.72 -20.98 -20.68
N ILE A 491 1.32 -22.17 -20.61
CA ILE A 491 2.65 -22.38 -20.06
C ILE A 491 3.57 -22.97 -21.13
N SER A 492 4.79 -22.46 -21.21
CA SER A 492 5.91 -23.01 -21.99
C SER A 492 7.11 -23.23 -21.08
N ALA A 493 7.71 -24.41 -21.10
CA ALA A 493 8.90 -24.73 -20.30
C ALA A 493 9.89 -25.64 -21.06
N ASP A 494 11.19 -25.44 -20.82
CA ASP A 494 12.27 -26.25 -21.42
C ASP A 494 12.50 -27.60 -20.71
N ASP A 495 12.03 -27.69 -19.46
CA ASP A 495 12.06 -28.88 -18.60
C ASP A 495 10.82 -28.95 -17.68
N ASP A 496 10.61 -30.09 -17.05
CA ASP A 496 9.53 -30.31 -16.10
C ASP A 496 9.68 -29.40 -14.87
N PHE A 497 8.57 -28.88 -14.35
CA PHE A 497 8.57 -28.08 -13.11
C PHE A 497 7.18 -28.07 -12.43
N THR A 498 7.14 -27.61 -11.18
CA THR A 498 5.87 -27.43 -10.47
C THR A 498 5.34 -26.01 -10.63
N PHE A 499 4.06 -25.88 -10.98
CA PHE A 499 3.34 -24.61 -10.99
C PHE A 499 2.24 -24.61 -9.91
N TYR A 500 2.11 -23.50 -9.19
CA TYR A 500 1.09 -23.31 -8.17
C TYR A 500 0.19 -22.13 -8.49
N VAL A 501 -1.08 -22.26 -8.13
CA VAL A 501 -2.06 -21.16 -8.15
C VAL A 501 -2.64 -21.01 -6.76
N ARG A 502 -2.57 -19.80 -6.20
CA ARG A 502 -3.20 -19.53 -4.91
C ARG A 502 -4.72 -19.61 -5.01
N ILE A 503 -5.33 -20.25 -4.03
CA ILE A 503 -6.77 -20.30 -3.83
C ILE A 503 -7.12 -19.32 -2.70
N PRO A 504 -7.85 -18.23 -2.97
CA PRO A 504 -8.26 -17.28 -1.94
C PRO A 504 -9.08 -17.92 -0.82
N THR A 505 -8.99 -17.41 0.41
CA THR A 505 -9.71 -18.02 1.56
C THR A 505 -11.22 -17.88 1.47
N TRP A 506 -11.70 -16.90 0.69
CA TRP A 506 -13.13 -16.73 0.40
C TRP A 506 -13.68 -17.72 -0.65
N ALA A 507 -12.82 -18.42 -1.38
CA ALA A 507 -13.24 -19.30 -2.47
C ALA A 507 -14.04 -20.49 -1.94
N HIS A 508 -15.19 -20.76 -2.54
CA HIS A 508 -16.06 -21.86 -2.13
C HIS A 508 -15.40 -23.22 -2.44
N PRO A 509 -15.57 -24.26 -1.59
CA PRO A 509 -14.95 -25.58 -1.79
C PRO A 509 -15.33 -26.31 -3.09
N SER A 510 -16.40 -25.86 -3.78
CA SER A 510 -16.78 -26.37 -5.11
C SER A 510 -15.97 -25.79 -6.27
N SER A 511 -14.98 -24.92 -5.98
CA SER A 511 -14.02 -24.45 -6.98
C SER A 511 -13.29 -25.62 -7.63
N THR A 512 -12.92 -25.48 -8.90
CA THR A 512 -12.32 -26.57 -9.70
C THR A 512 -11.04 -26.13 -10.38
N ALA A 513 -10.15 -27.09 -10.62
CA ALA A 513 -8.95 -26.93 -11.41
C ALA A 513 -8.95 -27.92 -12.58
N THR A 514 -8.58 -27.44 -13.76
CA THR A 514 -8.45 -28.26 -14.98
C THR A 514 -6.97 -28.47 -15.30
N LYS A 515 -6.57 -29.75 -15.39
CA LYS A 515 -5.19 -30.16 -15.71
C LYS A 515 -4.91 -30.08 -17.21
N ALA A 516 -3.64 -30.24 -17.58
CA ALA A 516 -3.20 -30.29 -18.98
C ALA A 516 -3.82 -31.45 -19.79
N SER A 517 -4.25 -32.53 -19.13
CA SER A 517 -5.01 -33.62 -19.76
C SER A 517 -6.42 -33.22 -20.20
N GLY A 518 -6.93 -32.08 -19.71
CA GLY A 518 -8.33 -31.65 -19.86
C GLY A 518 -9.24 -32.14 -18.73
N ASP A 519 -8.73 -32.94 -17.80
CA ASP A 519 -9.52 -33.40 -16.65
C ASP A 519 -9.72 -32.27 -15.64
N SER A 520 -10.98 -32.03 -15.28
CA SER A 520 -11.36 -31.09 -14.22
C SER A 520 -11.68 -31.82 -12.93
N ALA A 521 -11.19 -31.29 -11.81
CA ALA A 521 -11.41 -31.83 -10.47
C ALA A 521 -11.59 -30.69 -9.45
N PRO A 522 -12.19 -30.96 -8.28
CA PRO A 522 -12.19 -30.01 -7.17
C PRO A 522 -10.78 -29.55 -6.85
N ILE A 523 -10.63 -28.28 -6.49
CA ILE A 523 -9.35 -27.76 -5.99
C ILE A 523 -8.91 -28.54 -4.74
N SER A 524 -7.60 -28.66 -4.57
CA SER A 524 -6.97 -29.24 -3.39
C SER A 524 -5.76 -28.38 -3.04
N PRO A 525 -5.95 -27.24 -2.35
CA PRO A 525 -4.86 -26.39 -1.93
C PRO A 525 -4.10 -26.99 -0.75
N THR A 526 -2.82 -26.65 -0.62
CA THR A 526 -2.01 -26.91 0.58
C THR A 526 -2.49 -26.08 1.77
N ASN A 527 -1.91 -26.27 2.96
CA ASN A 527 -2.18 -25.43 4.13
C ASN A 527 -1.83 -23.95 3.87
N ALA A 528 -0.90 -23.66 2.97
CA ALA A 528 -0.55 -22.30 2.54
C ALA A 528 -1.49 -21.75 1.45
N GLY A 529 -2.56 -22.48 1.09
CA GLY A 529 -3.55 -22.05 0.11
C GLY A 529 -3.14 -22.27 -1.35
N LEU A 530 -2.07 -23.02 -1.64
CA LEU A 530 -1.58 -23.21 -3.01
C LEU A 530 -2.10 -24.51 -3.64
N HIS A 531 -2.76 -24.42 -4.80
CA HIS A 531 -3.12 -25.58 -5.60
C HIS A 531 -2.00 -25.93 -6.61
N ARG A 532 -1.62 -27.21 -6.64
CA ARG A 532 -0.45 -27.71 -7.37
C ARG A 532 -0.79 -28.26 -8.75
N PHE A 533 0.01 -27.90 -9.76
CA PHE A 533 0.05 -28.48 -11.09
C PHE A 533 1.46 -29.01 -11.40
N ASP A 534 1.55 -30.26 -11.85
CA ASP A 534 2.75 -30.81 -12.47
C ASP A 534 2.78 -30.41 -13.95
N ILE A 535 3.80 -29.63 -14.35
CA ILE A 535 3.94 -29.17 -15.73
C ILE A 535 5.10 -29.91 -16.39
N SER A 536 4.77 -30.68 -17.42
CA SER A 536 5.78 -31.31 -18.27
C SER A 536 6.41 -30.30 -19.24
N LYS A 537 7.65 -30.58 -19.63
CA LYS A 537 8.36 -29.92 -20.72
C LYS A 537 7.48 -29.73 -21.97
N GLY A 538 7.63 -28.57 -22.59
CA GLY A 538 6.89 -28.18 -23.78
C GLY A 538 5.76 -27.20 -23.43
N HIS A 539 4.59 -27.40 -24.02
CA HIS A 539 3.44 -26.51 -23.87
C HIS A 539 2.32 -27.18 -23.07
N SER A 540 1.80 -26.45 -22.08
CA SER A 540 0.68 -26.90 -21.23
C SER A 540 -0.38 -25.81 -21.11
N LYS A 541 -1.62 -26.22 -20.92
CA LYS A 541 -2.73 -25.34 -20.53
C LYS A 541 -3.38 -25.88 -19.28
N VAL A 542 -3.54 -25.03 -18.28
CA VAL A 542 -4.24 -25.36 -17.02
C VAL A 542 -5.16 -24.20 -16.66
N SER A 543 -6.19 -24.45 -15.87
CA SER A 543 -7.07 -23.37 -15.40
C SER A 543 -7.60 -23.64 -14.00
N VAL A 544 -8.01 -22.57 -13.34
CA VAL A 544 -8.77 -22.60 -12.08
C VAL A 544 -10.06 -21.81 -12.30
N THR A 545 -11.18 -22.39 -11.94
CA THR A 545 -12.48 -21.71 -11.86
C THR A 545 -12.87 -21.64 -10.40
N LEU A 546 -12.84 -20.44 -9.84
CA LEU A 546 -13.25 -20.16 -8.47
C LEU A 546 -14.78 -20.10 -8.39
N GLN A 547 -15.34 -20.56 -7.29
CA GLN A 547 -16.75 -20.44 -6.97
C GLN A 547 -16.89 -19.48 -5.79
N THR A 548 -17.91 -18.63 -5.81
CA THR A 548 -18.15 -17.64 -4.76
C THR A 548 -19.63 -17.29 -4.65
N GLU A 549 -20.01 -16.83 -3.47
CA GLU A 549 -21.34 -16.35 -3.12
C GLU A 549 -21.21 -14.99 -2.42
N PRO A 550 -22.29 -14.17 -2.38
CA PRO A 550 -22.28 -12.95 -1.61
C PRO A 550 -21.92 -13.23 -0.14
N ARG A 551 -20.89 -12.55 0.37
CA ARG A 551 -20.45 -12.65 1.77
C ARG A 551 -20.84 -11.39 2.51
N VAL A 552 -21.68 -11.56 3.53
CA VAL A 552 -22.09 -10.49 4.44
C VAL A 552 -21.08 -10.42 5.58
N VAL A 553 -20.38 -9.29 5.72
CA VAL A 553 -19.43 -9.04 6.81
C VAL A 553 -20.06 -8.11 7.81
N GLU A 554 -20.29 -8.63 9.01
CA GLU A 554 -20.87 -7.91 10.14
C GLU A 554 -19.85 -6.96 10.78
N ARG A 555 -20.33 -5.78 11.18
CA ARG A 555 -19.55 -4.77 11.91
C ARG A 555 -20.35 -4.31 13.14
N ALA A 556 -19.75 -3.43 13.95
CA ALA A 556 -20.40 -2.88 15.14
C ALA A 556 -21.73 -2.17 14.79
N ASN A 557 -22.60 -1.98 15.78
CA ASN A 557 -23.89 -1.29 15.61
C ASN A 557 -24.89 -1.98 14.66
N ASN A 558 -24.86 -3.32 14.56
CA ASN A 558 -25.76 -4.10 13.70
C ASN A 558 -25.72 -3.65 12.23
N THR A 559 -24.50 -3.40 11.75
CA THR A 559 -24.22 -2.97 10.38
C THR A 559 -23.54 -4.08 9.60
N ALA A 560 -23.58 -4.00 8.28
CA ALA A 560 -22.90 -4.94 7.42
C ALA A 560 -22.34 -4.30 6.14
N ALA A 561 -21.39 -5.02 5.56
CA ALA A 561 -20.87 -4.83 4.22
C ALA A 561 -21.07 -6.10 3.39
N VAL A 562 -21.12 -5.97 2.07
CA VAL A 562 -21.33 -7.11 1.16
C VAL A 562 -20.14 -7.23 0.21
N TYR A 563 -19.57 -8.44 0.14
CA TYR A 563 -18.52 -8.79 -0.81
C TYR A 563 -19.01 -9.85 -1.79
N TYR A 564 -18.43 -9.88 -2.99
CA TYR A 564 -18.54 -11.00 -3.92
C TYR A 564 -17.16 -11.26 -4.54
N GLY A 565 -16.61 -12.45 -4.28
CA GLY A 565 -15.18 -12.70 -4.48
C GLY A 565 -14.31 -11.77 -3.61
N PRO A 566 -13.28 -11.11 -4.20
CA PRO A 566 -12.42 -10.16 -3.50
C PRO A 566 -12.94 -8.72 -3.55
N LEU A 567 -14.08 -8.45 -4.22
CA LEU A 567 -14.63 -7.11 -4.40
C LEU A 567 -15.62 -6.78 -3.27
N LEU A 568 -15.41 -5.63 -2.63
CA LEU A 568 -16.39 -4.93 -1.80
C LEU A 568 -17.43 -4.28 -2.73
N TYR A 569 -18.70 -4.34 -2.35
CA TYR A 569 -19.78 -3.68 -3.08
C TYR A 569 -20.35 -2.50 -2.29
N SER A 570 -20.72 -1.47 -3.02
CA SER A 570 -21.30 -0.23 -2.50
C SER A 570 -22.58 0.13 -3.25
N LEU A 571 -23.44 0.91 -2.61
CA LEU A 571 -24.63 1.47 -3.25
C LEU A 571 -24.21 2.30 -4.47
N ALA A 572 -24.80 2.01 -5.62
CA ALA A 572 -24.59 2.80 -6.82
C ALA A 572 -25.29 4.15 -6.68
N LEU A 573 -24.51 5.22 -6.63
CA LEU A 573 -24.97 6.60 -6.50
C LEU A 573 -24.55 7.39 -7.74
N GLU A 574 -25.52 7.89 -8.49
CA GLU A 574 -25.27 8.89 -9.54
C GLU A 574 -24.83 10.21 -8.89
N PHE A 575 -24.02 10.98 -9.59
CA PHE A 575 -23.48 12.23 -9.07
C PHE A 575 -23.38 13.32 -10.14
N ASN A 576 -23.45 14.56 -9.68
CA ASN A 576 -23.08 15.71 -10.49
C ASN A 576 -21.61 16.03 -10.25
N GLU A 577 -20.87 16.30 -11.32
CA GLU A 577 -19.46 16.66 -11.28
C GLU A 577 -19.27 18.14 -11.66
N THR A 578 -18.45 18.84 -10.88
CA THR A 578 -17.90 20.16 -11.24
C THR A 578 -16.39 20.10 -11.17
N THR A 579 -15.70 20.64 -12.17
CA THR A 579 -14.23 20.68 -12.19
C THR A 579 -13.67 22.10 -12.04
N ARG A 580 -12.46 22.20 -11.49
CA ARG A 580 -11.72 23.47 -11.38
C ARG A 580 -10.21 23.27 -11.54
N ASP A 581 -9.48 24.38 -11.60
CA ASP A 581 -8.02 24.37 -11.54
C ASP A 581 -7.56 23.85 -10.17
N PRO A 582 -6.43 23.11 -10.10
CA PRO A 582 -5.94 22.55 -8.86
C PRO A 582 -5.63 23.59 -7.78
N VAL A 583 -6.01 23.26 -6.54
CA VAL A 583 -5.62 23.97 -5.33
C VAL A 583 -4.35 23.34 -4.75
N GLY A 584 -3.43 24.16 -4.24
CA GLY A 584 -2.21 23.70 -3.59
C GLY A 584 -2.52 23.12 -2.21
N TYR A 585 -1.65 22.24 -1.72
CA TYR A 585 -1.83 21.58 -0.42
C TYR A 585 -1.92 22.56 0.77
N ASP A 586 -1.40 23.77 0.62
CA ASP A 586 -1.48 24.88 1.59
C ASP A 586 -2.78 25.70 1.49
N GLY A 587 -3.72 25.27 0.65
CA GLY A 587 -4.95 25.97 0.31
C GLY A 587 -4.76 27.11 -0.70
N GLY A 588 -3.54 27.32 -1.19
CA GLY A 588 -3.17 28.36 -2.15
C GLY A 588 -3.35 27.96 -3.61
N SER A 589 -2.87 28.83 -4.51
CA SER A 589 -2.78 28.51 -5.94
C SER A 589 -1.48 27.78 -6.25
N ILE A 590 -1.54 26.75 -7.11
CA ILE A 590 -0.34 26.13 -7.67
C ILE A 590 0.21 27.00 -8.81
N ASP A 591 1.54 27.14 -8.89
CA ASP A 591 2.19 27.79 -10.04
C ASP A 591 1.71 27.11 -11.34
N PRO A 592 1.21 27.87 -12.35
CA PRO A 592 0.79 27.30 -13.63
C PRO A 592 1.86 26.47 -14.35
N SER A 593 3.16 26.68 -14.08
CA SER A 593 4.22 25.83 -14.63
C SER A 593 4.27 24.44 -13.99
N SER A 594 3.62 24.27 -12.85
CA SER A 594 3.47 23.02 -12.07
C SER A 594 2.08 22.39 -12.24
N THR A 595 1.30 22.82 -13.23
CA THR A 595 0.01 22.22 -13.61
C THR A 595 -0.06 22.01 -15.14
N THR A 596 -1.10 21.31 -15.60
CA THR A 596 -1.38 21.09 -17.02
C THR A 596 -2.88 21.27 -17.29
N ALA A 597 -3.30 21.26 -18.56
CA ALA A 597 -4.72 21.29 -18.90
C ALA A 597 -5.48 20.05 -18.37
N GLN A 598 -4.78 18.95 -18.11
CA GLN A 598 -5.35 17.70 -17.60
C GLN A 598 -5.43 17.66 -16.07
N THR A 599 -4.64 18.45 -15.34
CA THR A 599 -4.72 18.46 -13.87
C THR A 599 -5.96 19.26 -13.46
N ARG A 600 -6.98 18.57 -12.95
CA ARG A 600 -8.27 19.16 -12.54
C ARG A 600 -8.67 18.64 -11.18
N ASP A 601 -9.22 19.50 -10.34
CA ASP A 601 -9.89 19.05 -9.12
C ASP A 601 -11.34 18.75 -9.44
N HIS A 602 -11.82 17.56 -9.06
CA HIS A 602 -13.17 17.06 -9.30
C HIS A 602 -13.97 17.11 -8.01
N ILE A 603 -15.03 17.92 -8.02
CA ILE A 603 -15.99 18.05 -6.94
C ILE A 603 -17.24 17.30 -7.37
N ILE A 604 -17.62 16.29 -6.59
CA ILE A 604 -18.75 15.40 -6.91
C ILE A 604 -19.74 15.33 -5.74
N GLU A 605 -21.01 15.42 -6.08
CA GLU A 605 -22.11 15.39 -5.11
C GLU A 605 -23.26 14.53 -5.64
N THR A 606 -23.70 13.56 -4.84
CA THR A 606 -24.87 12.77 -5.19
C THR A 606 -26.17 13.53 -4.92
N THR A 607 -27.15 13.34 -5.79
CA THR A 607 -28.56 13.69 -5.51
C THR A 607 -29.42 12.47 -5.23
N ASP A 608 -28.82 11.28 -5.32
CA ASP A 608 -29.51 10.02 -5.10
C ASP A 608 -29.71 9.77 -3.60
N LEU A 609 -30.61 8.83 -3.33
CA LEU A 609 -30.89 8.36 -1.98
C LEU A 609 -29.71 7.55 -1.44
N TRP A 610 -28.89 8.16 -0.59
CA TRP A 610 -27.75 7.50 0.07
C TRP A 610 -28.07 6.97 1.47
N ASN A 611 -29.06 7.55 2.15
CA ASN A 611 -29.46 7.25 3.53
C ASN A 611 -30.34 6.00 3.61
N VAL A 612 -29.74 4.83 3.38
CA VAL A 612 -30.45 3.55 3.31
C VAL A 612 -29.95 2.55 4.35
N ALA A 613 -30.85 1.65 4.78
CA ALA A 613 -30.49 0.39 5.44
C ALA A 613 -30.76 -0.78 4.49
N ILE A 614 -30.02 -1.87 4.66
CA ILE A 614 -30.16 -3.08 3.83
C ILE A 614 -30.73 -4.26 4.61
N ASP A 615 -31.41 -5.15 3.90
CA ASP A 615 -31.68 -6.52 4.35
C ASP A 615 -30.73 -7.48 3.61
N PRO A 616 -29.59 -7.86 4.22
CA PRO A 616 -28.58 -8.66 3.56
C PRO A 616 -28.99 -10.14 3.40
N SER A 617 -30.18 -10.55 3.87
CA SER A 617 -30.72 -11.89 3.57
C SER A 617 -31.29 -11.99 2.15
N GLN A 618 -31.51 -10.84 1.49
CA GLN A 618 -32.10 -10.75 0.15
C GLN A 618 -31.07 -10.11 -0.80
N ILE A 619 -30.15 -10.94 -1.31
CA ILE A 619 -29.11 -10.53 -2.25
C ILE A 619 -29.20 -11.36 -3.53
N LYS A 620 -29.15 -10.69 -4.67
CA LYS A 620 -29.04 -11.32 -5.99
C LYS A 620 -27.79 -10.82 -6.71
N VAL A 621 -27.00 -11.74 -7.26
CA VAL A 621 -25.89 -11.41 -8.15
C VAL A 621 -26.44 -11.17 -9.57
N VAL A 622 -26.07 -10.05 -10.17
CA VAL A 622 -26.39 -9.71 -11.55
C VAL A 622 -25.06 -9.60 -12.30
N SER A 623 -24.74 -10.63 -13.09
CA SER A 623 -23.57 -10.61 -13.95
C SER A 623 -23.98 -10.55 -15.41
N SER A 624 -23.31 -9.67 -16.14
CA SER A 624 -23.35 -9.69 -17.60
C SER A 624 -22.19 -10.57 -18.08
N GLY A 625 -22.47 -11.57 -18.90
CA GLY A 625 -21.45 -12.46 -19.48
C GLY A 625 -20.58 -11.72 -20.51
N ILE A 626 -19.78 -10.76 -20.04
CA ILE A 626 -18.98 -9.88 -20.89
C ILE A 626 -17.58 -10.47 -21.04
N LYS A 627 -17.14 -10.59 -22.29
CA LYS A 627 -15.77 -11.04 -22.63
C LYS A 627 -14.75 -9.90 -22.54
N GLU A 628 -15.13 -8.68 -22.91
CA GLU A 628 -14.24 -7.50 -22.95
C GLU A 628 -14.64 -6.49 -21.89
N LEU A 629 -13.74 -6.22 -20.94
CA LEU A 629 -13.96 -5.22 -19.90
C LEU A 629 -13.86 -3.80 -20.49
N ALA A 630 -14.67 -2.88 -19.95
CA ALA A 630 -14.54 -1.48 -20.26
C ALA A 630 -13.17 -0.93 -19.82
N ASN A 631 -12.71 0.12 -20.50
CA ASN A 631 -11.45 0.80 -20.20
C ASN A 631 -11.69 2.32 -20.14
N PRO A 632 -11.65 2.96 -18.96
CA PRO A 632 -11.24 2.42 -17.65
C PRO A 632 -12.26 1.45 -17.03
N VAL A 633 -11.76 0.35 -16.45
CA VAL A 633 -12.61 -0.65 -15.76
C VAL A 633 -13.17 -0.14 -14.43
N TRP A 634 -12.51 0.83 -13.82
CA TRP A 634 -12.92 1.46 -12.55
C TRP A 634 -13.74 2.75 -12.73
N ALA A 635 -14.21 3.05 -13.94
CA ALA A 635 -15.23 4.09 -14.09
C ALA A 635 -16.58 3.63 -13.53
N PHE A 636 -17.41 4.57 -13.09
CA PHE A 636 -18.76 4.28 -12.61
C PHE A 636 -19.57 3.48 -13.63
N GLY A 637 -20.13 2.35 -13.19
CA GLY A 637 -20.90 1.44 -14.03
C GLY A 637 -20.11 0.62 -15.07
N ALA A 638 -18.77 0.71 -15.06
CA ALA A 638 -17.92 -0.04 -16.00
C ALA A 638 -17.73 -1.52 -15.65
N PRO A 639 -17.61 -1.95 -14.36
CA PRO A 639 -17.48 -3.36 -14.03
C PRO A 639 -18.71 -4.19 -14.44
N PRO A 640 -18.53 -5.46 -14.85
CA PRO A 640 -19.60 -6.28 -15.44
C PRO A 640 -20.50 -7.01 -14.42
N VAL A 641 -20.17 -6.92 -13.12
CA VAL A 641 -20.89 -7.60 -12.03
C VAL A 641 -21.46 -6.56 -11.07
N GLU A 642 -22.74 -6.70 -10.79
CA GLU A 642 -23.52 -5.91 -9.84
C GLU A 642 -24.19 -6.84 -8.84
N LEU A 643 -24.61 -6.27 -7.71
CA LEU A 643 -25.54 -6.93 -6.79
C LEU A 643 -26.86 -6.15 -6.76
N ARG A 644 -27.95 -6.86 -6.53
CA ARG A 644 -29.25 -6.30 -6.13
C ARG A 644 -29.49 -6.70 -4.69
N VAL A 645 -29.71 -5.72 -3.83
CA VAL A 645 -29.87 -5.91 -2.38
C VAL A 645 -31.17 -5.24 -1.95
N ALA A 646 -32.00 -5.94 -1.17
CA ALA A 646 -33.18 -5.31 -0.61
C ALA A 646 -32.76 -4.18 0.35
N ALA A 647 -33.33 -3.00 0.17
CA ALA A 647 -33.02 -1.82 0.97
C ALA A 647 -34.26 -0.97 1.26
N THR A 648 -34.15 -0.06 2.22
CA THR A 648 -35.17 0.96 2.48
C THR A 648 -34.52 2.27 2.92
N GLU A 649 -35.17 3.39 2.62
CA GLU A 649 -34.78 4.70 3.13
C GLU A 649 -34.94 4.75 4.65
N ILE A 650 -33.94 5.32 5.32
CA ILE A 650 -33.94 5.54 6.76
C ILE A 650 -33.61 6.99 7.13
N GLU A 651 -33.94 7.38 8.35
CA GLU A 651 -33.34 8.57 8.95
C GLU A 651 -31.85 8.34 9.23
N TRP A 652 -31.00 8.96 8.43
CA TRP A 652 -29.55 8.99 8.63
C TRP A 652 -29.08 10.45 8.59
N PRO A 653 -28.71 11.04 9.74
CA PRO A 653 -28.31 12.44 9.78
C PRO A 653 -26.91 12.64 9.16
N ILE A 654 -26.65 13.89 8.78
CA ILE A 654 -25.31 14.38 8.44
C ILE A 654 -24.67 14.92 9.71
N ALA A 655 -23.41 14.57 9.97
CA ALA A 655 -22.58 15.14 11.02
C ALA A 655 -21.23 15.56 10.42
N TRP A 656 -20.75 16.76 10.76
CA TRP A 656 -19.48 17.32 10.25
C TRP A 656 -19.34 17.31 8.72
N ASP A 657 -20.45 17.53 8.01
CA ASP A 657 -20.48 17.47 6.55
C ASP A 657 -20.10 16.09 5.97
N SER A 658 -20.45 15.04 6.69
CA SER A 658 -20.33 13.63 6.33
C SER A 658 -21.58 12.88 6.79
N PRO A 659 -21.92 11.68 6.25
CA PRO A 659 -22.81 10.78 6.96
C PRO A 659 -22.37 10.64 8.41
N ALA A 660 -23.31 10.77 9.35
CA ALA A 660 -23.04 10.44 10.74
C ALA A 660 -22.76 8.93 10.88
N ASP A 661 -22.32 8.50 12.06
CA ASP A 661 -22.18 7.08 12.38
C ASP A 661 -23.46 6.31 12.03
N PRO A 662 -23.35 5.09 11.46
CA PRO A 662 -24.52 4.27 11.16
C PRO A 662 -25.46 4.13 12.38
N PRO A 663 -26.76 4.45 12.25
CA PRO A 663 -27.67 4.45 13.39
C PRO A 663 -27.87 3.03 13.95
N LEU A 664 -27.78 2.91 15.27
CA LEU A 664 -28.04 1.65 16.02
C LEU A 664 -29.44 1.08 15.77
N SER A 665 -30.43 1.97 15.66
CA SER A 665 -31.85 1.65 15.49
C SER A 665 -32.42 2.45 14.31
N PRO A 666 -32.15 2.03 13.07
CA PRO A 666 -32.54 2.78 11.87
C PRO A 666 -34.06 3.00 11.84
N GLN A 667 -34.48 4.26 11.73
CA GLN A 667 -35.89 4.62 11.58
C GLN A 667 -36.27 4.60 10.10
N VAL A 668 -37.09 3.63 9.70
CA VAL A 668 -37.52 3.47 8.31
C VAL A 668 -38.48 4.60 7.90
N LYS A 669 -38.19 5.24 6.76
CA LYS A 669 -39.07 6.26 6.14
C LYS A 669 -39.69 5.79 4.83
N GLY A 670 -38.96 4.94 4.11
CA GLY A 670 -39.33 4.50 2.77
C GLY A 670 -40.03 3.15 2.74
N LYS A 671 -40.47 2.77 1.54
CA LYS A 671 -40.87 1.39 1.23
C LYS A 671 -39.63 0.59 0.82
N PRO A 672 -39.60 -0.73 1.08
CA PRO A 672 -38.55 -1.61 0.57
C PRO A 672 -38.41 -1.52 -0.95
N PHE A 673 -37.18 -1.55 -1.46
CA PHE A 673 -36.85 -1.52 -2.89
C PHE A 673 -35.58 -2.32 -3.20
N SER A 674 -35.39 -2.65 -4.49
CA SER A 674 -34.18 -3.32 -4.99
C SER A 674 -33.09 -2.30 -5.24
N ALA A 675 -32.13 -2.19 -4.32
CA ALA A 675 -30.98 -1.29 -4.47
C ALA A 675 -29.90 -1.92 -5.35
N ARG A 676 -29.37 -1.13 -6.29
CA ARG A 676 -28.25 -1.51 -7.16
C ARG A 676 -26.92 -1.26 -6.45
N PHE A 677 -26.08 -2.28 -6.43
CA PHE A 677 -24.75 -2.23 -5.83
C PHE A 677 -23.68 -2.52 -6.90
N VAL A 678 -22.61 -1.74 -6.89
CA VAL A 678 -21.46 -1.86 -7.81
C VAL A 678 -20.16 -2.06 -7.03
N PRO A 679 -19.09 -2.60 -7.63
CA PRO A 679 -17.80 -2.71 -6.96
C PRO A 679 -17.33 -1.35 -6.43
N PHE A 680 -16.93 -1.32 -5.15
CA PHE A 680 -16.57 -0.11 -4.39
C PHE A 680 -15.61 0.80 -5.15
N ALA A 681 -14.54 0.23 -5.69
CA ALA A 681 -13.53 0.96 -6.45
C ALA A 681 -14.05 1.69 -7.70
N SER A 682 -15.20 1.29 -8.24
CA SER A 682 -15.82 1.95 -9.38
C SER A 682 -16.78 3.07 -9.00
N ALA A 683 -17.11 3.22 -7.71
CA ALA A 683 -18.05 4.21 -7.21
C ALA A 683 -17.29 5.41 -6.61
N GLN A 684 -17.19 6.51 -7.36
CA GLN A 684 -16.44 7.71 -6.90
C GLN A 684 -17.10 8.38 -5.68
N VAL A 685 -18.43 8.25 -5.55
CA VAL A 685 -19.17 8.41 -4.29
C VAL A 685 -19.85 7.10 -3.96
N HIS A 686 -19.90 6.76 -2.68
CA HIS A 686 -20.30 5.42 -2.28
C HIS A 686 -20.84 5.37 -0.85
N MET A 687 -21.68 4.39 -0.59
CA MET A 687 -21.99 3.89 0.75
C MET A 687 -21.65 2.40 0.74
N ALA A 688 -20.83 1.92 1.66
CA ALA A 688 -20.39 0.52 1.70
C ALA A 688 -20.62 -0.16 3.04
N HIS A 689 -20.93 0.62 4.07
CA HIS A 689 -21.13 0.16 5.44
C HIS A 689 -22.53 0.56 5.94
N PHE A 690 -23.46 -0.39 5.95
CA PHE A 690 -24.89 -0.11 6.08
C PHE A 690 -25.49 -0.63 7.39
N PRO A 691 -26.42 0.10 8.03
CA PRO A 691 -27.34 -0.49 9.01
C PRO A 691 -28.15 -1.64 8.39
N LYS A 692 -28.44 -2.65 9.21
CA LYS A 692 -29.31 -3.76 8.80
C LYS A 692 -30.72 -3.61 9.31
N VAL A 693 -31.67 -4.08 8.51
CA VAL A 693 -33.10 -4.19 8.82
C VAL A 693 -33.65 -5.51 8.27
N GLU A 694 -34.77 -5.99 8.81
CA GLU A 694 -35.56 -7.06 8.21
C GLU A 694 -36.66 -6.44 7.36
N LEU A 695 -36.76 -6.84 6.09
CA LEU A 695 -37.74 -6.30 5.15
C LEU A 695 -38.69 -7.40 4.67
N GLU A 696 -39.90 -6.99 4.27
CA GLU A 696 -40.76 -7.84 3.46
C GLU A 696 -40.08 -8.17 2.11
N ALA A 697 -40.45 -9.30 1.50
CA ALA A 697 -39.76 -9.81 0.31
C ALA A 697 -39.78 -8.78 -0.83
N VAL A 698 -38.59 -8.43 -1.31
CA VAL A 698 -38.39 -7.48 -2.42
C VAL A 698 -38.16 -8.24 -3.72
N ASP A 699 -38.82 -7.81 -4.79
CA ASP A 699 -38.54 -8.28 -6.13
C ASP A 699 -37.21 -7.67 -6.62
N LEU A 700 -36.14 -8.47 -6.60
CA LEU A 700 -34.79 -8.05 -6.99
C LEU A 700 -34.55 -8.07 -8.51
N ASP A 701 -35.57 -8.39 -9.31
CA ASP A 701 -35.50 -8.39 -10.78
C ASP A 701 -35.85 -7.03 -11.41
N GLN A 702 -36.35 -6.09 -10.62
CA GLN A 702 -36.78 -4.75 -11.05
C GLN A 702 -35.64 -3.77 -11.29
#